data_AF-A0A2S7Y319-F1
#
_entry.id   AF-A0A2S7Y319-F1
#
_cell.length_a   1.000
_cell.length_b   1.000
_cell.length_c   1.000
_cell.angle_alpha   90.00
_cell.angle_beta   90.00
_cell.angle_gamma   90.00
#
_symmetry.space_group_name_H-M   'P 1'
#
loop_
_entity.id
_entity.type
_entity.pdbx_description
1 polymer ?
#
loop_
_entity_poly.entity_id
_entity_poly.type
_entity_poly.pdbx_seq_one_letter_code
_entity_poly.pdbx_strand_id
1 'polypeptide(L)'
;MVRLRASGLGGLASLLLLSSVDAFYIPGYSIKSYKTGEPVPLMVNKAYSDSTQLQYAYYDLPFVCPPSEHPKSLGGLLSGKNVPLNLGEVLRGDRIRTSDIELIMNKETHCKALCTKELNADDLRRAKEMIRDTYVTEWIVDNLPGATSYVSVDKTRKYYASGFKLGYSELSPSTGQTHYYLNNHHTIVIRYRKAPGKAGDRGENIVVGFEVYPKSIGNGSKRDAERCPVDLQHVEHALELHMGPNTTTDTAPRYSDEMLLQTERRSFDDDSESGTLTVPYTYSVYFREDNTIEWSHRWDLYFVNQEDGARIHWLAIVNSLIICGMLTAIVMVIFARTVNSDIKGYKETMESKSRGKRVKKDVPTGLLDQGGDGLDADLSDTEEALEDVTGWKQLHTDVFRAPQRGYLLAPLVGSGMQLLFMALGLVLLSALGFLNPSFRGGFISVGVGLFVFAGVFSGYFSARVFKSFDGKDYRKNAMVTALLFPGLMFGLVFIVNLFVWAQASSTAIPFGSLVLIVVLWLCFQVPLVYAGAYYGFVKAGGWQHPTRTTTIPRQLPNHAWYSKSMQAVLLAGLIPFAVIFIELLFVFQSLWQNKSGYYYMFGFLAVVSVILVVTIAEVTVVTIYIQLCSENYHWWWQSFFVGGSSAVWIFAYSVWYYMFKLHITGFVSSMLFFIYTLIACCVYGLLTGTIGFLSAYAFVRRIYSAIKVD
;
A
#
# COMPACT_ATOMS: atom_id res chain seq x y z
N MET A 1 68.34 9.92 -6.24
CA MET A 1 66.99 10.52 -6.06
C MET A 1 65.93 9.50 -6.45
N VAL A 2 65.33 8.82 -5.47
CA VAL A 2 64.10 8.04 -5.67
C VAL A 2 63.15 8.46 -4.54
N ARG A 3 62.05 9.10 -4.92
CA ARG A 3 61.02 9.65 -4.03
C ARG A 3 60.23 8.50 -3.40
N LEU A 4 60.24 8.39 -2.07
CA LEU A 4 59.17 7.71 -1.33
C LEU A 4 57.88 8.55 -1.49
N ARG A 5 56.85 7.96 -2.08
CA ARG A 5 55.52 8.58 -2.20
C ARG A 5 54.55 7.90 -1.25
N ALA A 6 53.83 8.73 -0.50
CA ALA A 6 52.81 8.40 0.47
C ALA A 6 51.79 7.39 -0.07
N SER A 7 51.67 6.24 0.59
CA SER A 7 50.60 5.25 0.32
C SER A 7 50.09 4.57 1.60
N GLY A 8 50.31 5.16 2.78
CA GLY A 8 49.94 4.57 4.08
C GLY A 8 48.76 5.23 4.80
N LEU A 9 48.45 6.50 4.52
CA LEU A 9 47.44 7.23 5.31
C LEU A 9 45.99 6.96 4.87
N GLY A 10 45.74 6.58 3.62
CA GLY A 10 44.38 6.34 3.10
C GLY A 10 43.71 5.08 3.68
N GLY A 11 44.49 4.02 3.92
CA GLY A 11 43.97 2.75 4.46
C GLY A 11 43.56 2.85 5.93
N LEU A 12 44.29 3.63 6.72
CA LEU A 12 44.00 3.86 8.15
C LEU A 12 42.76 4.73 8.36
N ALA A 13 42.51 5.71 7.50
CA ALA A 13 41.28 6.52 7.54
C ALA A 13 40.03 5.70 7.17
N SER A 14 40.13 4.76 6.21
CA SER A 14 39.03 3.85 5.88
C SER A 14 38.74 2.81 6.97
N LEU A 15 39.76 2.39 7.74
CA LEU A 15 39.59 1.48 8.88
C LEU A 15 39.00 2.18 10.12
N LEU A 16 39.30 3.47 10.34
CA LEU A 16 38.72 4.26 11.42
C LEU A 16 37.24 4.61 11.18
N LEU A 17 36.78 4.65 9.92
CA LEU A 17 35.36 4.80 9.57
C LEU A 17 34.54 3.50 9.80
N LEU A 18 35.20 2.35 9.96
CA LEU A 18 34.55 1.05 10.23
C LEU A 18 34.39 0.75 11.72
N SER A 19 35.04 1.50 12.63
CA SER A 19 35.06 1.21 14.07
C SER A 19 33.96 1.88 14.89
N SER A 20 33.07 2.67 14.28
CA SER A 20 31.90 3.26 14.93
C SER A 20 30.62 2.74 14.31
N VAL A 21 30.44 1.42 14.30
CA VAL A 21 29.13 0.80 14.09
C VAL A 21 28.61 0.44 15.47
N ASP A 22 27.89 1.38 16.09
CA ASP A 22 26.96 0.99 17.15
C ASP A 22 26.03 -0.07 16.57
N ALA A 23 25.90 -1.21 17.26
CA ALA A 23 25.06 -2.30 16.82
C ALA A 23 23.65 -1.76 16.53
N PHE A 24 23.29 -1.72 15.24
CA PHE A 24 22.01 -1.18 14.81
C PHE A 24 20.90 -2.11 15.31
N TYR A 25 20.18 -1.66 16.35
CA TYR A 25 18.99 -2.36 16.83
C TYR A 25 17.89 -2.23 15.78
N ILE A 26 17.54 -3.36 15.16
CA ILE A 26 16.36 -3.46 14.31
C ILE A 26 15.19 -3.90 15.20
N PRO A 27 14.21 -3.02 15.46
CA PRO A 27 13.01 -3.39 16.21
C PRO A 27 12.35 -4.62 15.59
N GLY A 28 12.07 -5.64 16.42
CA GLY A 28 11.43 -6.87 15.98
C GLY A 28 12.37 -8.03 15.62
N TYR A 29 13.67 -7.77 15.48
CA TYR A 29 14.68 -8.79 15.16
C TYR A 29 15.53 -9.23 16.34
N SER A 30 15.57 -8.44 17.41
CA SER A 30 16.34 -8.75 18.61
C SER A 30 15.46 -8.85 19.84
N ILE A 31 15.76 -9.85 20.67
CA ILE A 31 15.02 -10.17 21.88
C ILE A 31 15.41 -9.18 22.97
N LYS A 32 14.44 -8.43 23.48
CA LYS A 32 14.61 -7.61 24.67
C LYS A 32 14.13 -8.39 25.89
N SER A 33 15.05 -8.65 26.81
CA SER A 33 14.78 -9.33 28.08
C SER A 33 14.74 -8.31 29.23
N TYR A 34 13.91 -8.60 30.23
CA TYR A 34 13.66 -7.75 31.39
C TYR A 34 13.92 -8.54 32.68
N LYS A 35 14.62 -7.94 33.64
CA LYS A 35 14.81 -8.53 34.97
C LYS A 35 13.57 -8.33 35.85
N THR A 36 13.40 -9.19 36.85
CA THR A 36 12.35 -8.99 37.87
C THR A 36 12.58 -7.65 38.58
N GLY A 37 11.53 -6.81 38.68
CA GLY A 37 11.62 -5.46 39.24
C GLY A 37 12.09 -4.38 38.26
N GLU A 38 12.43 -4.73 37.02
CA GLU A 38 12.77 -3.75 35.98
C GLU A 38 11.50 -3.09 35.41
N PRO A 39 11.52 -1.76 35.15
CA PRO A 39 10.38 -1.08 34.54
C PRO A 39 10.26 -1.43 33.05
N VAL A 40 9.06 -1.83 32.62
CA VAL A 40 8.70 -2.03 31.22
C VAL A 40 7.99 -0.77 30.72
N PRO A 41 8.56 0.01 29.80
CA PRO A 41 7.95 1.25 29.36
C PRO A 41 6.68 0.98 28.53
N LEU A 42 5.54 1.51 28.97
CA LEU A 42 4.32 1.58 28.17
C LEU A 42 4.32 2.85 27.34
N MET A 43 4.19 2.69 26.04
CA MET A 43 4.11 3.78 25.07
C MET A 43 2.69 3.91 24.54
N VAL A 44 2.24 5.13 24.28
CA VAL A 44 0.95 5.44 23.68
C VAL A 44 1.17 6.12 22.33
N ASN A 45 0.30 5.85 21.35
CA ASN A 45 0.45 6.35 19.99
C ASN A 45 -0.70 7.28 19.62
N LYS A 46 -1.81 6.70 19.16
CA LYS A 46 -2.92 7.42 18.55
C LYS A 46 -4.25 6.71 18.76
N ALA A 47 -5.32 7.44 18.51
CA ALA A 47 -6.67 6.92 18.39
C ALA A 47 -7.09 6.94 16.92
N TYR A 48 -7.67 5.85 16.45
CA TYR A 48 -8.20 5.69 15.10
C TYR A 48 -9.60 5.08 15.16
N SER A 49 -10.37 5.26 14.09
CA SER A 49 -11.71 4.71 13.95
C SER A 49 -11.87 4.04 12.59
N ASP A 50 -12.72 3.03 12.51
CA ASP A 50 -13.06 2.38 11.23
C ASP A 50 -14.10 3.21 10.43
N SER A 51 -14.84 4.12 11.07
CA SER A 51 -15.81 5.01 10.42
C SER A 51 -15.23 6.32 9.87
N THR A 52 -14.04 6.74 10.33
CA THR A 52 -13.42 8.01 9.89
C THR A 52 -11.95 7.82 9.52
N GLN A 53 -11.43 8.53 8.51
CA GLN A 53 -10.01 8.40 8.09
C GLN A 53 -9.05 9.26 8.92
N LEU A 54 -9.59 10.12 9.79
CA LEU A 54 -8.80 10.97 10.66
C LEU A 54 -8.31 10.16 11.87
N GLN A 55 -7.09 10.44 12.30
CA GLN A 55 -6.49 9.88 13.50
C GLN A 55 -6.06 11.03 14.40
N TYR A 56 -6.04 10.81 15.71
CA TYR A 56 -5.63 11.83 16.67
C TYR A 56 -4.58 11.26 17.61
N ALA A 57 -3.61 12.06 18.02
CA ALA A 57 -2.63 11.60 18.99
C ALA A 57 -3.33 11.38 20.34
N TYR A 58 -2.97 10.33 21.07
CA TYR A 58 -3.68 9.95 22.29
C TYR A 58 -3.67 11.07 23.35
N TYR A 59 -2.55 11.77 23.51
CA TYR A 59 -2.40 12.87 24.47
C TYR A 59 -2.95 14.22 23.99
N ASP A 60 -3.32 14.36 22.71
CA ASP A 60 -3.96 15.57 22.19
C ASP A 60 -5.49 15.53 22.42
N LEU A 61 -6.02 14.41 22.92
CA LEU A 61 -7.43 14.25 23.26
C LEU A 61 -7.75 15.01 24.56
N PRO A 62 -8.75 15.90 24.58
CA PRO A 62 -8.95 16.81 25.71
C PRO A 62 -9.46 16.10 26.98
N PHE A 63 -10.07 14.92 26.84
CA PHE A 63 -10.59 14.15 27.97
C PHE A 63 -9.60 13.13 28.54
N VAL A 64 -8.42 12.99 27.95
CA VAL A 64 -7.38 12.06 28.42
C VAL A 64 -6.43 12.77 29.40
N CYS A 65 -5.83 12.00 30.31
CA CYS A 65 -4.78 12.51 31.20
C CYS A 65 -3.57 13.01 30.39
N PRO A 66 -3.13 14.27 30.53
CA PRO A 66 -1.85 14.70 29.99
C PRO A 66 -0.70 14.02 30.74
N PRO A 67 0.47 13.84 30.09
CA PRO A 67 1.64 13.30 30.76
C PRO A 67 2.12 14.26 31.87
N SER A 68 2.57 13.71 33.00
CA SER A 68 3.02 14.49 34.14
C SER A 68 4.37 15.17 33.87
N GLU A 69 4.46 16.49 34.10
CA GLU A 69 5.71 17.25 33.99
C GLU A 69 6.74 16.90 35.07
N HIS A 70 6.31 16.27 36.18
CA HIS A 70 7.14 15.91 37.32
C HIS A 70 6.98 14.43 37.67
N PRO A 71 7.95 13.57 37.29
CA PRO A 71 7.83 12.14 37.56
C PRO A 71 7.98 11.84 39.05
N LYS A 72 6.94 11.27 39.64
CA LYS A 72 6.89 10.91 41.07
C LYS A 72 7.67 9.63 41.42
N SER A 73 8.26 8.93 40.44
CA SER A 73 8.96 7.65 40.66
C SER A 73 10.09 7.38 39.65
N LEU A 74 10.95 6.39 39.95
CA LEU A 74 12.07 5.94 39.10
C LEU A 74 11.61 5.43 37.71
N GLY A 75 10.39 4.87 37.61
CA GLY A 75 9.77 4.48 36.35
C GLY A 75 9.21 5.66 35.54
N GLY A 76 8.95 6.78 36.21
CA GLY A 76 8.47 8.02 35.60
C GLY A 76 9.54 8.86 34.92
N LEU A 77 10.85 8.59 35.08
CA LEU A 77 11.92 9.42 34.49
C LEU A 77 11.82 9.57 32.95
N LEU A 78 11.10 8.64 32.31
CA LEU A 78 10.83 8.65 30.88
C LEU A 78 9.45 9.17 30.51
N SER A 79 8.54 9.44 31.45
CA SER A 79 7.17 9.93 31.21
C SER A 79 7.13 11.17 30.31
N GLY A 80 6.20 11.18 29.36
CA GLY A 80 5.95 12.32 28.46
C GLY A 80 7.01 12.58 27.39
N LYS A 81 8.12 11.83 27.38
CA LYS A 81 9.19 11.99 26.37
C LYS A 81 8.71 11.47 25.00
N ASN A 82 9.03 12.25 23.96
CA ASN A 82 8.83 11.81 22.59
C ASN A 82 9.86 10.72 22.26
N VAL A 83 9.39 9.59 21.71
CA VAL A 83 10.26 8.56 21.17
C VAL A 83 10.75 9.01 19.79
N PRO A 84 12.06 8.88 19.46
CA PRO A 84 12.54 9.19 18.12
C PRO A 84 11.89 8.23 17.11
N LEU A 85 11.22 8.79 16.11
CA LEU A 85 10.47 8.04 15.09
C LEU A 85 11.27 7.96 13.79
N ASN A 86 11.15 6.84 13.09
CA ASN A 86 11.64 6.72 11.72
C ASN A 86 10.72 7.44 10.72
N LEU A 87 11.20 7.69 9.50
CA LEU A 87 10.44 8.43 8.48
C LEU A 87 9.07 7.80 8.20
N GLY A 88 9.00 6.47 8.14
CA GLY A 88 7.77 5.74 7.86
C GLY A 88 6.78 5.77 9.01
N GLU A 89 7.22 5.77 10.27
CA GLU A 89 6.37 6.01 11.45
C GLU A 89 5.76 7.42 11.39
N VAL A 90 6.56 8.43 11.03
CA VAL A 90 6.05 9.80 10.87
C VAL A 90 5.05 9.89 9.71
N LEU A 91 5.32 9.26 8.57
CA LEU A 91 4.41 9.21 7.42
C LEU A 91 3.13 8.41 7.68
N ARG A 92 3.17 7.43 8.59
CA ARG A 92 2.00 6.70 9.09
C ARG A 92 1.15 7.54 10.07
N GLY A 93 1.63 8.72 10.47
CA GLY A 93 0.99 9.58 11.45
C GLY A 93 1.13 9.09 12.89
N ASP A 94 2.19 8.34 13.18
CA ASP A 94 2.48 7.88 14.55
C ASP A 94 3.02 9.05 15.40
N ARG A 95 2.55 9.12 16.64
CA ARG A 95 2.86 10.13 17.66
C ARG A 95 3.16 9.44 18.98
N ILE A 96 4.24 8.67 18.99
CA ILE A 96 4.57 7.80 20.11
C ILE A 96 5.18 8.61 21.26
N ARG A 97 4.53 8.53 22.42
CA ARG A 97 5.02 9.07 23.70
C ARG A 97 4.99 8.01 24.77
N THR A 98 5.93 8.08 25.70
CA THR A 98 5.97 7.25 26.90
C THR A 98 4.92 7.69 27.91
N SER A 99 4.23 6.72 28.50
CA SER A 99 3.17 6.97 29.47
C SER A 99 3.66 7.04 30.91
N ASP A 100 2.79 7.53 31.78
CA ASP A 100 3.01 7.63 33.23
C ASP A 100 2.63 6.32 33.95
N ILE A 101 2.12 5.33 33.20
CA ILE A 101 1.72 4.03 33.73
C ILE A 101 2.99 3.23 34.04
N GLU A 102 3.14 2.86 35.30
CA GLU A 102 4.30 2.08 35.76
C GLU A 102 4.01 0.60 35.62
N LEU A 103 4.68 -0.05 34.67
CA LEU A 103 4.74 -1.51 34.59
C LEU A 103 6.07 -1.96 35.18
N ILE A 104 6.05 -2.69 36.29
CA ILE A 104 7.24 -3.25 36.92
C ILE A 104 7.19 -4.76 36.76
N MET A 105 8.18 -5.35 36.09
CA MET A 105 8.18 -6.76 35.75
C MET A 105 7.98 -7.66 36.98
N ASN A 106 6.98 -8.55 36.94
CA ASN A 106 6.55 -9.44 38.03
C ASN A 106 6.03 -8.75 39.31
N LYS A 107 5.59 -7.49 39.22
CA LYS A 107 4.92 -6.79 40.33
C LYS A 107 3.49 -6.44 39.92
N GLU A 108 2.53 -7.20 40.45
CA GLU A 108 1.11 -6.93 40.23
C GLU A 108 0.67 -5.67 40.99
N THR A 109 -0.19 -4.87 40.36
CA THR A 109 -0.77 -3.65 40.95
C THR A 109 -2.27 -3.71 40.74
N HIS A 110 -3.03 -3.94 41.81
CA HIS A 110 -4.47 -4.17 41.70
C HIS A 110 -5.27 -2.93 41.32
N CYS A 111 -4.92 -1.76 41.84
CA CYS A 111 -5.44 -0.49 41.36
C CYS A 111 -4.49 0.63 41.74
N LYS A 112 -4.25 1.55 40.82
CA LYS A 112 -3.51 2.80 41.07
C LYS A 112 -4.20 3.95 40.33
N ALA A 113 -4.36 5.08 41.01
CA ALA A 113 -4.88 6.30 40.38
C ALA A 113 -3.82 6.93 39.47
N LEU A 114 -4.23 7.33 38.26
CA LEU A 114 -3.37 7.97 37.28
C LEU A 114 -3.50 9.50 37.37
N CYS A 115 -4.69 10.02 37.06
CA CYS A 115 -5.02 11.43 37.17
C CYS A 115 -6.54 11.63 37.34
N THR A 116 -6.95 12.83 37.73
CA THR A 116 -8.35 13.27 37.63
C THR A 116 -8.41 14.39 36.61
N LYS A 117 -9.27 14.25 35.61
CA LYS A 117 -9.44 15.21 34.53
C LYS A 117 -10.80 15.88 34.62
N GLU A 118 -10.84 17.20 34.55
CA GLU A 118 -12.08 17.97 34.48
C GLU A 118 -12.42 18.23 33.01
N LEU A 119 -13.68 17.99 32.63
CA LEU A 119 -14.18 18.15 31.28
C LEU A 119 -15.14 19.32 31.19
N ASN A 120 -14.92 20.18 30.20
CA ASN A 120 -15.85 21.23 29.82
C ASN A 120 -16.93 20.68 28.87
N ALA A 121 -17.96 21.49 28.57
CA ALA A 121 -19.04 21.12 27.65
C ALA A 121 -18.51 20.76 26.24
N ASP A 122 -17.56 21.52 25.73
CA ASP A 122 -16.91 21.25 24.44
C ASP A 122 -16.13 19.93 24.44
N ASP A 123 -15.40 19.64 25.53
CA ASP A 123 -14.64 18.41 25.69
C ASP A 123 -15.56 17.19 25.78
N LEU A 124 -16.70 17.36 26.47
CA LEU A 124 -17.74 16.34 26.59
C LEU A 124 -18.38 16.03 25.23
N ARG A 125 -18.74 17.06 24.47
CA ARG A 125 -19.26 16.91 23.10
C ARG A 125 -18.27 16.16 22.22
N ARG A 126 -16.99 16.55 22.25
CA ARG A 126 -15.92 15.90 21.50
C ARG A 126 -15.70 14.45 21.93
N ALA A 127 -15.83 14.13 23.22
CA ALA A 127 -15.78 12.76 23.74
C ALA A 127 -16.95 11.92 23.22
N LYS A 128 -18.18 12.45 23.27
CA LYS A 128 -19.39 11.80 22.73
C LYS A 128 -19.25 11.49 21.23
N GLU A 129 -18.76 12.46 20.45
CA GLU A 129 -18.52 12.29 19.01
C GLU A 129 -17.51 11.16 18.74
N MET A 130 -16.38 11.12 19.45
CA MET A 130 -15.39 10.05 19.27
C MET A 130 -15.89 8.66 19.73
N ILE A 131 -16.72 8.59 20.77
CA ILE A 131 -17.33 7.32 21.18
C ILE A 131 -18.35 6.86 20.12
N ARG A 132 -19.16 7.79 19.60
CA ARG A 132 -20.12 7.51 18.51
C ARG A 132 -19.42 7.00 17.26
N ASP A 133 -18.29 7.59 16.90
CA ASP A 133 -17.46 7.14 15.78
C ASP A 133 -16.58 5.93 16.12
N THR A 134 -16.79 5.27 17.27
CA THR A 134 -16.13 4.02 17.66
C THR A 134 -14.60 4.08 17.67
N TYR A 135 -14.03 5.19 18.15
CA TYR A 135 -12.58 5.34 18.23
C TYR A 135 -11.93 4.30 19.16
N VAL A 136 -10.86 3.70 18.64
CA VAL A 136 -10.00 2.70 19.27
C VAL A 136 -8.63 3.32 19.51
N THR A 137 -8.04 3.07 20.67
CA THR A 137 -6.72 3.59 21.04
C THR A 137 -5.64 2.54 20.88
N GLU A 138 -4.47 2.99 20.42
CA GLU A 138 -3.29 2.14 20.22
C GLU A 138 -2.24 2.44 21.29
N TRP A 139 -2.02 1.46 22.17
CA TRP A 139 -0.90 1.43 23.11
C TRP A 139 0.10 0.38 22.69
N ILE A 140 1.36 0.52 23.15
CA ILE A 140 2.49 -0.29 22.70
C ILE A 140 3.36 -0.66 23.89
N VAL A 141 3.68 -1.95 24.00
CA VAL A 141 4.66 -2.48 24.96
C VAL A 141 5.57 -3.45 24.22
N ASP A 142 6.89 -3.25 24.31
CA ASP A 142 7.88 -4.13 23.67
C ASP A 142 7.65 -4.37 22.15
N ASN A 143 7.22 -3.32 21.45
CA ASN A 143 6.75 -3.29 20.06
C ASN A 143 5.43 -4.02 19.78
N LEU A 144 4.81 -4.68 20.75
CA LEU A 144 3.49 -5.29 20.61
C LEU A 144 2.38 -4.27 20.79
N PRO A 145 1.32 -4.28 19.97
CA PRO A 145 0.15 -3.47 20.21
C PRO A 145 -0.64 -4.03 21.40
N GLY A 146 -1.24 -3.14 22.19
CA GLY A 146 -2.20 -3.54 23.21
C GLY A 146 -3.46 -4.05 22.52
N ALA A 147 -3.91 -5.26 22.85
CA ALA A 147 -5.11 -5.84 22.26
C ALA A 147 -6.19 -6.12 23.30
N THR A 148 -7.45 -6.02 22.87
CA THR A 148 -8.56 -6.59 23.63
C THR A 148 -8.75 -8.04 23.16
N SER A 149 -8.63 -9.00 24.07
CA SER A 149 -8.96 -10.39 23.73
C SER A 149 -10.44 -10.65 23.94
N TYR A 150 -11.02 -11.40 23.03
CA TYR A 150 -12.39 -11.83 23.06
C TYR A 150 -12.44 -13.35 22.96
N VAL A 151 -13.47 -13.94 23.55
CA VAL A 151 -13.67 -15.38 23.57
C VAL A 151 -14.84 -15.70 22.65
N SER A 152 -14.66 -16.64 21.72
CA SER A 152 -15.75 -17.13 20.87
C SER A 152 -16.92 -17.65 21.73
N VAL A 153 -18.13 -17.67 21.18
CA VAL A 153 -19.34 -18.17 21.86
C VAL A 153 -19.13 -19.60 22.38
N ASP A 154 -18.39 -20.41 21.62
CA ASP A 154 -18.07 -21.80 21.98
C ASP A 154 -16.98 -21.93 23.06
N LYS A 155 -16.39 -20.81 23.50
CA LYS A 155 -15.26 -20.73 24.44
C LYS A 155 -13.98 -21.49 24.03
N THR A 156 -13.95 -22.00 22.80
CA THR A 156 -12.83 -22.78 22.26
C THR A 156 -11.68 -21.92 21.73
N ARG A 157 -11.98 -20.72 21.22
CA ARG A 157 -11.02 -19.83 20.56
C ARG A 157 -11.03 -18.44 21.18
N LYS A 158 -9.83 -17.88 21.38
CA LYS A 158 -9.63 -16.48 21.75
C LYS A 158 -9.16 -15.70 20.52
N TYR A 159 -9.80 -14.59 20.21
CA TYR A 159 -9.39 -13.69 19.14
C TYR A 159 -8.92 -12.36 19.73
N TYR A 160 -7.82 -11.81 19.22
CA TYR A 160 -7.24 -10.56 19.68
C TYR A 160 -7.56 -9.46 18.67
N ALA A 161 -8.22 -8.40 19.13
CA ALA A 161 -8.37 -7.17 18.34
C ALA A 161 -7.33 -6.16 18.81
N SER A 162 -6.50 -5.65 17.89
CA SER A 162 -5.53 -4.61 18.21
C SER A 162 -6.25 -3.32 18.62
N GLY A 163 -5.79 -2.74 19.72
CA GLY A 163 -6.35 -1.59 20.41
C GLY A 163 -7.50 -1.92 21.35
N PHE A 164 -8.00 -0.87 22.00
CA PHE A 164 -9.21 -0.94 22.83
C PHE A 164 -10.06 0.32 22.65
N LYS A 165 -11.39 0.17 22.76
CA LYS A 165 -12.35 1.26 22.52
C LYS A 165 -12.26 2.32 23.62
N LEU A 166 -12.35 3.60 23.24
CA LEU A 166 -12.41 4.73 24.17
C LEU A 166 -13.64 4.66 25.09
N GLY A 167 -14.74 4.12 24.58
CA GLY A 167 -16.00 4.03 25.28
C GLY A 167 -16.99 3.18 24.49
N TYR A 168 -18.24 3.17 24.95
CA TYR A 168 -19.33 2.48 24.30
C TYR A 168 -20.62 3.29 24.47
N SER A 169 -21.59 3.05 23.58
CA SER A 169 -22.90 3.65 23.64
C SER A 169 -23.96 2.57 23.83
N GLU A 170 -24.93 2.80 24.70
CA GLU A 170 -26.07 1.90 24.89
C GLU A 170 -27.38 2.64 24.64
N LEU A 171 -28.31 1.95 23.99
CA LEU A 171 -29.67 2.44 23.82
C LEU A 171 -30.48 2.06 25.05
N SER A 172 -31.00 3.05 25.76
CA SER A 172 -31.87 2.78 26.90
C SER A 172 -33.19 2.15 26.42
N PRO A 173 -33.57 0.96 26.91
CA PRO A 173 -34.78 0.28 26.49
C PRO A 173 -36.07 1.01 26.92
N SER A 174 -36.00 1.89 27.93
CA SER A 174 -37.15 2.63 28.45
C SER A 174 -37.39 3.96 27.75
N THR A 175 -36.34 4.71 27.43
CA THR A 175 -36.45 6.07 26.87
C THR A 175 -36.14 6.14 25.37
N GLY A 176 -35.56 5.09 24.79
CA GLY A 176 -35.06 5.10 23.42
C GLY A 176 -33.89 6.09 23.20
N GLN A 177 -33.33 6.66 24.27
CA GLN A 177 -32.19 7.57 24.19
C GLN A 177 -30.87 6.80 24.20
N THR A 178 -29.88 7.29 23.45
CA THR A 178 -28.54 6.71 23.41
C THR A 178 -27.65 7.37 24.46
N HIS A 179 -27.23 6.60 25.45
CA HIS A 179 -26.31 7.03 26.50
C HIS A 179 -24.87 6.68 26.11
N TYR A 180 -23.93 7.58 26.38
CA TYR A 180 -22.52 7.41 26.03
C TYR A 180 -21.68 7.21 27.29
N TYR A 181 -20.89 6.16 27.32
CA TYR A 181 -20.05 5.78 28.45
C TYR A 181 -18.57 5.84 28.08
N LEU A 182 -17.77 6.49 28.93
CA LEU A 182 -16.32 6.62 28.73
C LEU A 182 -15.57 5.58 29.57
N ASN A 183 -14.59 4.92 28.96
CA ASN A 183 -13.71 4.01 29.68
C ASN A 183 -12.59 4.79 30.38
N ASN A 184 -12.61 4.78 31.71
CA ASN A 184 -11.65 5.48 32.56
C ASN A 184 -10.77 4.53 33.39
N HIS A 185 -11.12 3.25 33.46
CA HIS A 185 -10.30 2.23 34.11
C HIS A 185 -9.68 1.28 33.08
N HIS A 186 -8.37 1.06 33.18
CA HIS A 186 -7.64 0.19 32.25
C HIS A 186 -6.97 -0.97 33.00
N THR A 187 -7.47 -2.18 32.78
CA THR A 187 -6.82 -3.40 33.28
C THR A 187 -5.81 -3.88 32.24
N ILE A 188 -4.52 -3.80 32.58
CA ILE A 188 -3.40 -4.20 31.74
C ILE A 188 -2.95 -5.60 32.14
N VAL A 189 -2.85 -6.50 31.16
CA VAL A 189 -2.33 -7.85 31.38
C VAL A 189 -1.13 -8.06 30.46
N ILE A 190 0.03 -8.30 31.05
CA ILE A 190 1.27 -8.62 30.35
C ILE A 190 1.48 -10.13 30.43
N ARG A 191 1.45 -10.79 29.27
CA ARG A 191 1.88 -12.19 29.16
C ARG A 191 3.38 -12.24 29.00
N TYR A 192 4.03 -13.05 29.83
CA TYR A 192 5.49 -13.19 29.82
C TYR A 192 5.92 -14.65 29.90
N ARG A 193 7.16 -14.91 29.54
CA ARG A 193 7.83 -16.19 29.78
C ARG A 193 9.29 -15.96 30.11
N LYS A 194 9.98 -17.01 30.57
CA LYS A 194 11.43 -16.95 30.75
C LYS A 194 12.15 -16.80 29.40
N ALA A 195 13.17 -15.94 29.37
CA ALA A 195 13.97 -15.72 28.18
C ALA A 195 14.67 -17.01 27.74
N PRO A 196 14.81 -17.30 26.44
CA PRO A 196 15.57 -18.46 25.99
C PRO A 196 17.09 -18.27 26.21
N GLY A 197 17.80 -19.36 26.48
CA GLY A 197 19.27 -19.39 26.62
C GLY A 197 19.80 -18.77 27.92
N LYS A 198 21.06 -18.28 27.88
CA LYS A 198 21.79 -17.75 29.05
C LYS A 198 21.07 -16.59 29.75
N ALA A 199 20.21 -15.86 29.04
CA ALA A 199 19.38 -14.80 29.62
C ALA A 199 18.33 -15.35 30.59
N GLY A 200 17.69 -16.47 30.24
CA GLY A 200 16.74 -17.17 31.11
C GLY A 200 17.41 -17.75 32.35
N ASP A 201 18.63 -18.28 32.20
CA ASP A 201 19.43 -18.80 33.33
C ASP A 201 19.75 -17.69 34.36
N ARG A 202 19.82 -16.43 33.92
CA ARG A 202 19.97 -15.24 34.77
C ARG A 202 18.66 -14.74 35.38
N GLY A 203 17.55 -15.45 35.15
CA GLY A 203 16.21 -15.09 35.65
C GLY A 203 15.55 -13.93 34.88
N GLU A 204 15.95 -13.68 33.63
CA GLU A 204 15.34 -12.65 32.79
C GLU A 204 14.08 -13.19 32.08
N ASN A 205 13.09 -12.32 31.94
CA ASN A 205 11.80 -12.62 31.31
C ASN A 205 11.61 -11.82 30.02
N ILE A 206 10.79 -12.34 29.13
CA ILE A 206 10.42 -11.70 27.86
C ILE A 206 8.92 -11.53 27.78
N VAL A 207 8.48 -10.44 27.15
CA VAL A 207 7.06 -10.15 26.92
C VAL A 207 6.61 -10.86 25.65
N VAL A 208 5.55 -11.66 25.75
CA VAL A 208 4.97 -12.44 24.64
C VAL A 208 3.56 -12.01 24.27
N GLY A 209 2.90 -11.21 25.11
CA GLY A 209 1.57 -10.69 24.79
C GLY A 209 1.22 -9.48 25.65
N PHE A 210 0.45 -8.58 25.07
CA PHE A 210 -0.02 -7.36 25.70
C PHE A 210 -1.52 -7.22 25.49
N GLU A 211 -2.27 -7.35 26.59
CA GLU A 211 -3.72 -7.23 26.61
C GLU A 211 -4.15 -6.01 27.45
N VAL A 212 -5.22 -5.33 26.99
CA VAL A 212 -5.83 -4.21 27.71
C VAL A 212 -7.34 -4.42 27.73
N TYR A 213 -7.92 -4.40 28.94
CA TYR A 213 -9.36 -4.48 29.17
C TYR A 213 -9.85 -3.17 29.76
N PRO A 214 -10.50 -2.31 28.97
CA PRO A 214 -11.07 -1.07 29.47
C PRO A 214 -12.39 -1.32 30.20
N LYS A 215 -12.68 -0.52 31.23
CA LYS A 215 -13.96 -0.47 31.93
C LYS A 215 -14.38 0.99 32.18
N SER A 216 -15.70 1.21 32.19
CA SER A 216 -16.30 2.48 32.58
C SER A 216 -16.73 2.43 34.04
N ILE A 217 -16.19 3.32 34.87
CA ILE A 217 -16.44 3.39 36.31
C ILE A 217 -16.96 4.78 36.66
N GLY A 218 -18.23 4.85 37.03
CA GLY A 218 -18.94 6.09 37.35
C GLY A 218 -18.49 6.75 38.66
N ASN A 219 -19.03 7.94 38.93
CA ASN A 219 -18.70 8.70 40.13
C ASN A 219 -19.40 8.17 41.40
N GLY A 220 -20.50 7.42 41.23
CA GLY A 220 -21.24 6.79 42.33
C GLY A 220 -20.57 5.56 42.93
N SER A 221 -19.51 5.01 42.32
CA SER A 221 -18.77 3.87 42.87
C SER A 221 -17.96 4.30 44.10
N LYS A 222 -18.04 3.55 45.21
CA LYS A 222 -17.20 3.79 46.40
C LYS A 222 -15.72 3.74 46.00
N ARG A 223 -14.94 4.72 46.48
CA ARG A 223 -13.49 4.80 46.25
C ARG A 223 -12.72 4.77 47.57
N ASP A 224 -11.60 4.06 47.58
CA ASP A 224 -10.66 4.00 48.70
C ASP A 224 -9.85 5.30 48.85
N ALA A 225 -9.06 5.40 49.93
CA ALA A 225 -8.17 6.53 50.22
C ALA A 225 -7.17 6.84 49.08
N GLU A 226 -6.81 5.84 48.26
CA GLU A 226 -5.96 6.00 47.07
C GLU A 226 -6.76 6.38 45.80
N ARG A 227 -8.03 6.78 45.94
CA ARG A 227 -8.99 7.12 44.85
C ARG A 227 -9.33 5.96 43.91
N CYS A 228 -9.06 4.73 44.35
CA CYS A 228 -9.32 3.49 43.63
C CYS A 228 -10.73 2.96 43.88
N PRO A 229 -11.43 2.39 42.88
CA PRO A 229 -12.73 1.77 43.10
C PRO A 229 -12.59 0.49 43.94
N VAL A 230 -13.48 0.31 44.92
CA VAL A 230 -13.41 -0.81 45.88
C VAL A 230 -13.77 -2.16 45.24
N ASP A 231 -14.71 -2.18 44.29
CA ASP A 231 -15.04 -3.36 43.50
C ASP A 231 -14.86 -3.08 42.00
N LEU A 232 -13.97 -3.85 41.37
CA LEU A 232 -13.68 -3.81 39.94
C LEU A 232 -14.47 -4.86 39.15
N GLN A 233 -15.09 -5.84 39.82
CA GLN A 233 -15.84 -6.92 39.19
C GLN A 233 -17.30 -6.53 38.96
N HIS A 234 -17.93 -5.88 39.94
CA HIS A 234 -19.32 -5.42 39.86
C HIS A 234 -19.38 -3.89 39.90
N VAL A 235 -19.41 -3.28 38.72
CA VAL A 235 -19.58 -1.82 38.61
C VAL A 235 -21.08 -1.52 38.61
N GLU A 236 -21.61 -0.97 39.71
CA GLU A 236 -23.04 -0.62 39.84
C GLU A 236 -23.45 0.51 38.89
N HIS A 237 -22.56 1.47 38.64
CA HIS A 237 -22.83 2.63 37.78
C HIS A 237 -21.64 2.91 36.85
N ALA A 238 -21.87 2.83 35.54
CA ALA A 238 -20.89 3.23 34.52
C ALA A 238 -20.75 4.76 34.46
N LEU A 239 -19.64 5.27 33.92
CA LEU A 239 -19.40 6.70 33.78
C LEU A 239 -20.11 7.22 32.53
N GLU A 240 -21.36 7.64 32.73
CA GLU A 240 -22.13 8.30 31.69
C GLU A 240 -21.61 9.72 31.43
N LEU A 241 -21.46 10.08 30.15
CA LEU A 241 -21.08 11.41 29.71
C LEU A 241 -22.30 12.35 29.69
N HIS A 242 -22.84 12.65 30.86
CA HIS A 242 -23.95 13.59 31.03
C HIS A 242 -23.60 14.64 32.08
N MET A 243 -23.94 15.91 31.82
CA MET A 243 -23.83 16.97 32.82
C MET A 243 -25.10 16.97 33.67
N GLY A 244 -25.01 16.46 34.89
CA GLY A 244 -26.09 16.62 35.87
C GLY A 244 -26.18 18.08 36.33
N PRO A 245 -27.38 18.61 36.62
CA PRO A 245 -27.51 19.94 37.22
C PRO A 245 -26.82 19.97 38.58
N ASN A 246 -25.97 20.99 38.80
CA ASN A 246 -25.24 21.20 40.05
C ASN A 246 -26.23 21.35 41.22
N THR A 247 -26.44 20.28 41.99
CA THR A 247 -27.19 20.38 43.24
C THR A 247 -26.20 20.59 44.38
N THR A 248 -25.76 21.83 44.57
CA THR A 248 -25.19 22.24 45.85
C THR A 248 -26.34 22.45 46.84
N THR A 249 -26.68 21.40 47.60
CA THR A 249 -27.02 21.43 49.04
C THR A 249 -27.69 20.11 49.43
N ASP A 250 -27.24 19.57 50.57
CA ASP A 250 -27.95 18.58 51.38
C ASP A 250 -29.45 18.85 51.42
N THR A 251 -30.24 18.01 50.75
CA THR A 251 -31.49 17.42 51.23
C THR A 251 -32.04 16.51 50.14
N ALA A 252 -32.16 15.22 50.46
CA ALA A 252 -32.84 14.26 49.59
C ALA A 252 -34.28 14.74 49.30
N PRO A 253 -34.70 14.95 48.03
CA PRO A 253 -36.10 15.12 47.74
C PRO A 253 -36.75 13.73 47.68
N ARG A 254 -37.77 13.55 48.52
CA ARG A 254 -38.72 12.44 48.40
C ARG A 254 -39.33 12.43 47.00
N TYR A 255 -39.38 11.24 46.43
CA TYR A 255 -40.20 10.86 45.29
C TYR A 255 -41.59 11.53 45.32
N SER A 256 -41.93 12.19 44.21
CA SER A 256 -43.31 12.40 43.79
C SER A 256 -43.36 12.38 42.26
N ASP A 257 -44.19 11.48 41.73
CA ASP A 257 -44.34 11.08 40.32
C ASP A 257 -44.85 12.17 39.35
N GLU A 258 -44.87 13.45 39.72
CA GLU A 258 -45.52 14.51 38.92
C GLU A 258 -44.59 15.41 38.10
N MET A 259 -43.26 15.22 38.11
CA MET A 259 -42.33 16.00 37.27
C MET A 259 -41.77 15.27 36.03
N LEU A 260 -42.19 14.02 35.77
CA LEU A 260 -41.71 13.25 34.62
C LEU A 260 -42.16 13.79 33.24
N LEU A 261 -43.05 14.79 33.18
CA LEU A 261 -43.62 15.28 31.92
C LEU A 261 -43.06 16.62 31.42
N GLN A 262 -42.11 17.25 32.13
CA GLN A 262 -41.52 18.53 31.68
C GLN A 262 -40.05 18.44 31.24
N THR A 263 -39.31 17.40 31.65
CA THR A 263 -37.91 17.20 31.24
C THR A 263 -37.76 16.51 29.87
N GLU A 264 -38.83 15.93 29.32
CA GLU A 264 -38.80 15.10 28.10
C GLU A 264 -38.84 15.90 26.77
N ARG A 265 -38.65 17.23 26.79
CA ARG A 265 -38.79 18.06 25.57
C ARG A 265 -37.62 18.97 25.21
N ARG A 266 -36.44 18.83 25.81
CA ARG A 266 -35.25 19.55 25.34
C ARG A 266 -34.36 18.69 24.45
N SER A 267 -34.48 19.03 23.18
CA SER A 267 -33.70 18.64 22.03
C SER A 267 -32.19 18.85 22.20
N PHE A 268 -31.47 18.20 21.29
CA PHE A 268 -30.05 18.18 20.94
C PHE A 268 -29.27 19.53 20.89
N ASP A 269 -29.74 20.62 21.50
CA ASP A 269 -29.20 21.98 21.32
C ASP A 269 -29.12 22.86 22.60
N ASP A 270 -29.21 22.31 23.82
CA ASP A 270 -29.11 23.11 25.05
C ASP A 270 -28.06 22.58 26.06
N ASP A 271 -26.82 22.40 25.60
CA ASP A 271 -25.63 22.24 26.47
C ASP A 271 -25.11 23.63 26.90
N SER A 272 -26.00 24.50 27.40
CA SER A 272 -25.65 25.84 27.86
C SER A 272 -25.85 26.03 29.37
N GLU A 273 -25.31 25.12 30.19
CA GLU A 273 -25.14 25.38 31.62
C GLU A 273 -23.76 24.91 32.11
N SER A 274 -23.07 25.83 32.77
CA SER A 274 -21.70 25.78 33.27
C SER A 274 -21.47 24.70 34.33
N GLY A 275 -21.38 23.44 33.91
CA GLY A 275 -20.95 22.31 34.75
C GLY A 275 -19.63 21.71 34.25
N THR A 276 -18.75 21.29 35.16
CA THR A 276 -17.53 20.54 34.85
C THR A 276 -17.70 19.08 35.27
N LEU A 277 -17.50 18.12 34.35
CA LEU A 277 -17.55 16.70 34.68
C LEU A 277 -16.15 16.21 35.07
N THR A 278 -16.00 15.70 36.29
CA THR A 278 -14.73 15.13 36.77
C THR A 278 -14.60 13.66 36.41
N VAL A 279 -13.59 13.31 35.62
CA VAL A 279 -13.26 11.94 35.20
C VAL A 279 -11.98 11.46 35.89
N PRO A 280 -12.09 10.60 36.91
CA PRO A 280 -10.93 9.96 37.53
C PRO A 280 -10.46 8.75 36.70
N TYR A 281 -9.19 8.75 36.31
CA TYR A 281 -8.53 7.65 35.61
C TYR A 281 -7.76 6.74 36.56
N THR A 282 -7.93 5.44 36.39
CA THR A 282 -7.26 4.40 37.20
C THR A 282 -6.76 3.26 36.31
N TYR A 283 -5.78 2.51 36.79
CA TYR A 283 -5.28 1.33 36.07
C TYR A 283 -4.93 0.20 37.03
N SER A 284 -4.93 -1.01 36.48
CA SER A 284 -4.49 -2.24 37.14
C SER A 284 -3.49 -2.96 36.26
N VAL A 285 -2.50 -3.63 36.84
CA VAL A 285 -1.45 -4.34 36.12
C VAL A 285 -1.34 -5.77 36.65
N TYR A 286 -1.48 -6.74 35.75
CA TYR A 286 -1.33 -8.17 36.03
C TYR A 286 -0.26 -8.79 35.13
N PHE A 287 0.55 -9.67 35.70
CA PHE A 287 1.56 -10.42 34.95
C PHE A 287 1.16 -11.89 34.91
N ARG A 288 1.02 -12.45 33.72
CA ARG A 288 0.63 -13.87 33.55
C ARG A 288 1.73 -14.61 32.81
N GLU A 289 2.26 -15.67 33.42
CA GLU A 289 3.24 -16.52 32.77
C GLU A 289 2.53 -17.38 31.71
N ASP A 290 3.05 -17.40 30.48
CA ASP A 290 2.53 -18.18 29.37
C ASP A 290 3.67 -18.81 28.56
N ASN A 291 3.88 -20.11 28.79
CA ASN A 291 4.96 -20.87 28.16
C ASN A 291 4.55 -21.49 26.81
N THR A 292 3.30 -21.30 26.36
CA THR A 292 2.82 -21.85 25.08
C THR A 292 3.30 -21.06 23.87
N ILE A 293 3.66 -19.79 24.06
CA ILE A 293 3.98 -18.84 22.99
C ILE A 293 5.48 -18.62 22.93
N GLU A 294 6.10 -18.88 21.77
CA GLU A 294 7.49 -18.52 21.52
C GLU A 294 7.65 -17.05 21.15
N TRP A 295 8.81 -16.47 21.45
CA TRP A 295 9.08 -15.06 21.14
C TRP A 295 8.98 -14.76 19.63
N SER A 296 9.40 -15.69 18.78
CA SER A 296 9.28 -15.60 17.31
C SER A 296 7.83 -15.55 16.84
N HIS A 297 6.93 -16.23 17.54
CA HIS A 297 5.52 -16.41 17.19
C HIS A 297 4.58 -15.47 17.95
N ARG A 298 5.11 -14.57 18.79
CA ARG A 298 4.30 -13.68 19.64
C ARG A 298 3.35 -12.74 18.86
N TRP A 299 3.69 -12.45 17.61
CA TRP A 299 2.84 -11.64 16.73
C TRP A 299 1.64 -12.41 16.16
N ASP A 300 1.70 -13.75 16.13
CA ASP A 300 0.64 -14.59 15.56
C ASP A 300 -0.70 -14.41 16.31
N LEU A 301 -0.65 -14.10 17.62
CA LEU A 301 -1.82 -13.73 18.42
C LEU A 301 -2.64 -12.60 17.79
N TYR A 302 -1.98 -11.65 17.14
CA TYR A 302 -2.59 -10.44 16.58
C TYR A 302 -3.00 -10.62 15.11
N PHE A 303 -2.72 -11.78 14.51
CA PHE A 303 -3.03 -12.10 13.11
C PHE A 303 -4.19 -13.10 12.94
N VAL A 304 -4.81 -13.58 14.03
CA VAL A 304 -5.78 -14.71 14.05
C VAL A 304 -6.97 -14.55 13.08
N ASN A 305 -7.40 -13.33 12.76
CA ASN A 305 -8.47 -13.10 11.77
C ASN A 305 -8.08 -13.45 10.31
N GLN A 306 -6.83 -13.85 10.04
CA GLN A 306 -6.35 -14.20 8.69
C GLN A 306 -6.25 -15.71 8.41
N GLU A 307 -6.31 -16.58 9.41
CA GLU A 307 -6.18 -18.04 9.20
C GLU A 307 -7.33 -18.61 8.36
N ASP A 308 -8.57 -18.15 8.60
CA ASP A 308 -9.73 -18.52 7.79
C ASP A 308 -9.63 -17.98 6.33
N GLY A 309 -8.84 -16.93 6.13
CA GLY A 309 -8.57 -16.32 4.82
C GLY A 309 -7.59 -17.13 3.94
N ALA A 310 -6.68 -17.91 4.54
CA ALA A 310 -5.63 -18.62 3.80
C ALA A 310 -6.18 -19.59 2.74
N ARG A 311 -7.32 -20.24 3.03
CA ARG A 311 -8.00 -21.12 2.06
C ARG A 311 -8.53 -20.33 0.87
N ILE A 312 -9.07 -19.13 1.12
CA ILE A 312 -9.62 -18.26 0.07
C ILE A 312 -8.48 -17.71 -0.79
N HIS A 313 -7.34 -17.33 -0.19
CA HIS A 313 -6.14 -16.91 -0.92
C HIS A 313 -5.63 -18.00 -1.86
N TRP A 314 -5.57 -19.26 -1.41
CA TRP A 314 -5.14 -20.35 -2.28
C TRP A 314 -6.10 -20.58 -3.45
N LEU A 315 -7.41 -20.55 -3.21
CA LEU A 315 -8.42 -20.66 -4.27
C LEU A 315 -8.32 -19.52 -5.28
N ALA A 316 -8.04 -18.29 -4.81
CA ALA A 316 -7.81 -17.14 -5.66
C ALA A 316 -6.61 -17.36 -6.59
N ILE A 317 -5.46 -17.79 -6.04
CA ILE A 317 -4.25 -18.05 -6.83
C ILE A 317 -4.51 -19.11 -7.91
N VAL A 318 -5.20 -20.20 -7.56
CA VAL A 318 -5.52 -21.26 -8.54
C VAL A 318 -6.38 -20.71 -9.68
N ASN A 319 -7.42 -19.93 -9.37
CA ASN A 319 -8.27 -19.31 -10.38
C ASN A 319 -7.47 -18.36 -11.30
N SER A 320 -6.61 -17.52 -10.71
CA SER A 320 -5.74 -16.60 -11.44
C SER A 320 -4.75 -17.34 -12.35
N LEU A 321 -4.20 -18.48 -11.91
CA LEU A 321 -3.31 -19.33 -12.70
C LEU A 321 -4.04 -19.99 -13.89
N ILE A 322 -5.31 -20.37 -13.74
CA ILE A 322 -6.11 -20.93 -14.84
C ILE A 322 -6.30 -19.86 -15.92
N ILE A 323 -6.70 -18.64 -15.55
CA ILE A 323 -6.91 -17.53 -16.50
C ILE A 323 -5.59 -17.18 -17.20
N CYS A 324 -4.50 -17.04 -16.44
CA CYS A 324 -3.17 -16.79 -17.00
C CYS A 324 -2.75 -17.94 -17.94
N GLY A 325 -2.94 -19.20 -17.55
CA GLY A 325 -2.66 -20.36 -18.39
C GLY A 325 -3.42 -20.35 -19.73
N MET A 326 -4.70 -19.97 -19.73
CA MET A 326 -5.47 -19.81 -20.97
C MET A 326 -4.91 -18.70 -21.87
N LEU A 327 -4.46 -17.57 -21.30
CA LEU A 327 -3.83 -16.48 -22.04
C LEU A 327 -2.47 -16.88 -22.61
N THR A 328 -1.64 -17.60 -21.83
CA THR A 328 -0.35 -18.13 -22.31
C THR A 328 -0.55 -18.99 -23.57
N ALA A 329 -1.60 -19.82 -23.61
CA ALA A 329 -1.92 -20.69 -24.75
C ALA A 329 -2.28 -19.87 -26.00
N ILE A 330 -3.04 -18.79 -25.84
CA ILE A 330 -3.37 -17.87 -26.94
C ILE A 330 -2.11 -17.20 -27.49
N VAL A 331 -1.25 -16.70 -26.60
CA VAL A 331 0.03 -16.07 -26.99
C VAL A 331 0.93 -17.07 -27.70
N MET A 332 1.01 -18.32 -27.21
CA MET A 332 1.74 -19.40 -27.87
C MET A 332 1.21 -19.69 -29.28
N VAL A 333 -0.12 -19.69 -29.49
CA VAL A 333 -0.72 -19.85 -30.82
C VAL A 333 -0.35 -18.68 -31.74
N ILE A 334 -0.35 -17.43 -31.24
CA ILE A 334 0.09 -16.26 -32.01
C ILE A 334 1.56 -16.41 -32.43
N PHE A 335 2.45 -16.80 -31.52
CA PHE A 335 3.85 -17.06 -31.84
C PHE A 335 4.02 -18.23 -32.83
N ALA A 336 3.30 -19.34 -32.64
CA ALA A 336 3.36 -20.47 -33.55
C ALA A 336 2.85 -20.12 -34.96
N ARG A 337 1.75 -19.35 -35.06
CA ARG A 337 1.23 -18.86 -36.34
C ARG A 337 2.20 -17.91 -37.04
N THR A 338 2.79 -16.97 -36.30
CA THR A 338 3.76 -16.01 -36.86
C THR A 338 5.04 -16.69 -37.34
N VAL A 339 5.54 -17.70 -36.61
CA VAL A 339 6.71 -18.51 -37.01
C VAL A 339 6.39 -19.46 -38.18
N ASN A 340 5.26 -20.16 -38.15
CA ASN A 340 4.93 -21.12 -39.22
C ASN A 340 4.62 -20.44 -40.56
N SER A 341 4.04 -19.22 -40.52
CA SER A 341 3.88 -18.37 -41.71
C SER A 341 5.23 -18.00 -42.34
N ASP A 342 6.30 -17.90 -41.57
CA ASP A 342 7.66 -17.62 -42.05
C ASP A 342 8.30 -18.86 -42.73
N ILE A 343 8.12 -20.05 -42.16
CA ILE A 343 8.66 -21.31 -42.74
C ILE A 343 8.00 -21.63 -44.10
N LYS A 344 6.70 -21.39 -44.24
CA LYS A 344 5.98 -21.62 -45.50
C LYS A 344 6.46 -20.66 -46.59
N GLY A 345 6.65 -19.37 -46.27
CA GLY A 345 7.24 -18.39 -47.18
C GLY A 345 8.67 -18.71 -47.61
N TYR A 346 9.49 -19.28 -46.73
CA TYR A 346 10.84 -19.74 -47.09
C TYR A 346 10.83 -20.90 -48.09
N LYS A 347 9.94 -21.88 -47.91
CA LYS A 347 9.78 -23.00 -48.86
C LYS A 347 9.35 -22.51 -50.24
N GLU A 348 8.36 -21.62 -50.31
CA GLU A 348 7.86 -21.05 -51.57
C GLU A 348 8.93 -20.21 -52.29
N THR A 349 9.74 -19.43 -51.55
CA THR A 349 10.84 -18.65 -52.13
C THR A 349 11.97 -19.54 -52.65
N MET A 350 12.27 -20.66 -51.97
CA MET A 350 13.23 -21.66 -52.46
C MET A 350 12.73 -22.41 -53.70
N GLU A 351 11.44 -22.78 -53.74
CA GLU A 351 10.83 -23.42 -54.90
C GLU A 351 10.76 -22.48 -56.12
N SER A 352 10.45 -21.20 -55.90
CA SER A 352 10.51 -20.13 -56.91
C SER A 352 11.91 -19.95 -57.50
N LYS A 353 12.96 -19.90 -56.66
CA LYS A 353 14.37 -19.84 -57.12
C LYS A 353 14.80 -21.11 -57.86
N SER A 354 14.25 -22.28 -57.52
CA SER A 354 14.50 -23.54 -58.21
C SER A 354 13.82 -23.59 -59.59
N ARG A 355 12.61 -23.05 -59.71
CA ARG A 355 11.86 -22.92 -60.99
C ARG A 355 12.47 -21.87 -61.93
N GLY A 356 12.93 -20.73 -61.40
CA GLY A 356 13.57 -19.66 -62.20
C GLY A 356 14.91 -20.06 -62.84
N LYS A 357 15.58 -21.10 -62.32
CA LYS A 357 16.83 -21.62 -62.91
C LYS A 357 16.61 -22.62 -64.06
N ARG A 358 15.37 -23.10 -64.27
CA ARG A 358 15.03 -24.05 -65.35
C ARG A 358 14.56 -23.39 -66.65
N VAL A 359 14.27 -22.09 -66.67
CA VAL A 359 13.74 -21.37 -67.85
C VAL A 359 14.80 -20.47 -68.49
N LYS A 360 15.96 -21.04 -68.82
CA LYS A 360 16.94 -20.46 -69.75
C LYS A 360 17.63 -21.57 -70.53
N LYS A 361 16.90 -22.22 -71.43
CA LYS A 361 17.50 -22.85 -72.61
C LYS A 361 16.47 -23.07 -73.72
N ASP A 362 16.81 -22.48 -74.86
CA ASP A 362 16.45 -22.85 -76.23
C ASP A 362 15.01 -22.60 -76.70
N VAL A 363 14.84 -21.49 -77.44
CA VAL A 363 13.77 -21.29 -78.42
C VAL A 363 14.33 -21.73 -79.79
N PRO A 364 13.56 -22.49 -80.57
CA PRO A 364 13.32 -22.07 -81.95
C PRO A 364 11.84 -22.11 -82.35
N THR A 365 11.60 -21.37 -83.41
CA THR A 365 10.37 -20.86 -84.03
C THR A 365 9.52 -21.90 -84.78
N GLY A 366 8.21 -21.64 -84.82
CA GLY A 366 7.21 -22.19 -85.77
C GLY A 366 6.20 -23.16 -85.15
N LEU A 367 4.95 -23.32 -85.56
CA LEU A 367 3.95 -22.61 -86.37
C LEU A 367 2.70 -23.53 -86.34
N LEU A 368 1.52 -23.02 -85.94
CA LEU A 368 0.16 -23.61 -86.02
C LEU A 368 -0.18 -24.92 -85.25
N ASP A 369 -1.30 -24.85 -84.51
CA ASP A 369 -2.45 -25.79 -84.42
C ASP A 369 -2.96 -25.86 -82.95
N GLN A 370 -3.90 -25.00 -82.55
CA GLN A 370 -5.36 -25.19 -82.56
C GLN A 370 -5.86 -26.42 -81.78
N GLY A 371 -6.58 -26.17 -80.67
CA GLY A 371 -7.69 -27.01 -80.21
C GLY A 371 -7.61 -27.53 -78.78
N GLY A 372 -8.52 -27.04 -77.93
CA GLY A 372 -9.18 -27.89 -76.91
C GLY A 372 -8.94 -27.54 -75.45
N ASP A 373 -9.88 -26.77 -74.89
CA ASP A 373 -10.45 -26.81 -73.54
C ASP A 373 -9.55 -26.90 -72.29
N GLY A 374 -9.73 -25.86 -71.45
CA GLY A 374 -9.24 -25.84 -70.07
C GLY A 374 -9.02 -24.43 -69.53
N LEU A 375 -9.92 -23.49 -69.80
CA LEU A 375 -9.96 -22.21 -69.09
C LEU A 375 -11.05 -22.32 -68.03
N ASP A 376 -10.78 -21.79 -66.84
CA ASP A 376 -11.64 -21.69 -65.65
C ASP A 376 -11.36 -22.73 -64.54
N ALA A 377 -10.11 -22.79 -64.07
CA ALA A 377 -9.81 -23.35 -62.73
C ALA A 377 -8.58 -22.75 -62.01
N ASP A 378 -7.73 -21.95 -62.65
CA ASP A 378 -6.44 -21.52 -62.06
C ASP A 378 -6.40 -20.05 -61.58
N LEU A 379 -7.52 -19.33 -61.57
CA LEU A 379 -7.56 -17.93 -61.12
C LEU A 379 -8.08 -17.74 -59.68
N SER A 380 -8.72 -18.74 -59.06
CA SER A 380 -9.19 -18.63 -57.66
C SER A 380 -8.09 -18.93 -56.63
N ASP A 381 -7.16 -19.84 -56.94
CA ASP A 381 -6.13 -20.28 -55.99
C ASP A 381 -5.01 -19.25 -55.79
N THR A 382 -4.91 -18.25 -56.68
CA THR A 382 -3.90 -17.20 -56.57
C THR A 382 -4.44 -15.94 -55.86
N GLU A 383 -5.76 -15.71 -55.87
CA GLU A 383 -6.38 -14.64 -55.09
C GLU A 383 -6.53 -15.01 -53.60
N GLU A 384 -6.91 -16.25 -53.27
CA GLU A 384 -6.93 -16.72 -51.86
C GLU A 384 -5.52 -16.80 -51.23
N ALA A 385 -4.48 -17.06 -52.02
CA ALA A 385 -3.09 -17.11 -51.53
C ALA A 385 -2.48 -15.72 -51.21
N LEU A 386 -3.11 -14.64 -51.68
CA LEU A 386 -2.67 -13.25 -51.45
C LEU A 386 -3.40 -12.58 -50.28
N GLU A 387 -4.60 -13.06 -49.91
CA GLU A 387 -5.34 -12.60 -48.72
C GLU A 387 -4.64 -13.00 -47.40
N ASP A 388 -3.75 -13.99 -47.43
CA ASP A 388 -3.01 -14.50 -46.25
C ASP A 388 -1.65 -13.81 -45.98
N VAL A 389 -1.35 -12.67 -46.63
CA VAL A 389 -0.29 -11.77 -46.17
C VAL A 389 -0.82 -10.97 -44.98
N THR A 390 -0.89 -11.62 -43.82
CA THR A 390 -1.29 -11.06 -42.52
C THR A 390 -0.98 -9.57 -42.41
N GLY A 391 -1.99 -8.70 -42.25
CA GLY A 391 -1.90 -7.23 -42.37
C GLY A 391 -0.77 -6.56 -41.58
N TRP A 392 -0.30 -7.20 -40.51
CA TRP A 392 0.87 -6.72 -39.74
C TRP A 392 2.18 -6.74 -40.55
N LYS A 393 2.39 -7.67 -41.48
CA LYS A 393 3.61 -7.74 -42.32
C LYS A 393 3.75 -6.51 -43.23
N GLN A 394 2.62 -5.96 -43.68
CA GLN A 394 2.61 -4.79 -44.54
C GLN A 394 3.07 -3.51 -43.81
N LEU A 395 3.05 -3.50 -42.48
CA LEU A 395 3.43 -2.33 -41.68
C LEU A 395 4.94 -2.23 -41.42
N HIS A 396 5.78 -3.12 -41.97
CA HIS A 396 7.21 -3.17 -41.67
C HIS A 396 7.95 -1.82 -41.87
N THR A 397 7.47 -0.97 -42.78
CA THR A 397 8.00 0.37 -43.05
C THR A 397 7.50 1.48 -42.10
N ASP A 398 6.48 1.25 -41.28
CA ASP A 398 5.83 2.30 -40.49
C ASP A 398 5.79 2.01 -38.98
N VAL A 399 6.00 0.77 -38.56
CA VAL A 399 5.88 0.31 -37.16
C VAL A 399 6.78 1.06 -36.18
N PHE A 400 8.01 1.41 -36.57
CA PHE A 400 8.98 2.06 -35.67
C PHE A 400 8.98 3.59 -35.77
N ARG A 401 7.95 4.18 -36.38
CA ARG A 401 7.81 5.64 -36.46
C ARG A 401 7.67 6.23 -35.05
N ALA A 402 8.36 7.35 -34.81
CA ALA A 402 8.31 8.03 -33.52
C ALA A 402 6.85 8.39 -33.15
N PRO A 403 6.42 8.11 -31.91
CA PRO A 403 5.05 8.38 -31.50
C PRO A 403 4.78 9.88 -31.36
N GLN A 404 3.52 10.27 -31.56
CA GLN A 404 3.06 11.62 -31.22
C GLN A 404 3.37 11.90 -29.74
N ARG A 405 3.98 13.05 -29.43
CA ARG A 405 4.38 13.42 -28.05
C ARG A 405 5.30 12.40 -27.36
N GLY A 406 6.22 11.75 -28.09
CA GLY A 406 7.20 10.82 -27.52
C GLY A 406 8.07 11.37 -26.38
N TYR A 407 8.22 12.69 -26.28
CA TYR A 407 8.90 13.37 -25.18
C TYR A 407 8.20 13.25 -23.80
N LEU A 408 6.92 12.86 -23.76
CA LEU A 408 6.20 12.54 -22.51
C LEU A 408 6.20 11.04 -22.22
N LEU A 409 6.09 10.21 -23.27
CA LEU A 409 6.07 8.75 -23.13
C LEU A 409 7.36 8.23 -22.50
N ALA A 410 8.53 8.75 -22.92
CA ALA A 410 9.82 8.35 -22.37
C ALA A 410 9.95 8.62 -20.85
N PRO A 411 9.66 9.84 -20.34
CA PRO A 411 9.58 10.11 -18.90
C PRO A 411 8.57 9.25 -18.13
N LEU A 412 7.40 8.95 -18.71
CA LEU A 412 6.38 8.11 -18.07
C LEU A 412 6.86 6.66 -17.93
N VAL A 413 7.47 6.11 -18.98
CA VAL A 413 8.09 4.77 -18.96
C VAL A 413 9.25 4.72 -17.96
N GLY A 414 10.08 5.76 -17.88
CA GLY A 414 11.14 5.86 -16.86
C GLY A 414 10.56 5.86 -15.44
N SER A 415 9.55 6.70 -15.19
CA SER A 415 8.88 6.80 -13.88
C SER A 415 8.20 5.49 -13.49
N GLY A 416 7.53 4.79 -14.41
CA GLY A 416 6.95 3.49 -14.12
C GLY A 416 8.00 2.41 -13.87
N MET A 417 9.17 2.50 -14.52
CA MET A 417 10.28 1.59 -14.26
C MET A 417 10.88 1.82 -12.86
N GLN A 418 10.97 3.07 -12.42
CA GLN A 418 11.33 3.43 -11.05
C GLN A 418 10.38 2.79 -10.03
N LEU A 419 9.08 2.91 -10.27
CA LEU A 419 8.04 2.33 -9.42
C LEU A 419 8.09 0.80 -9.41
N LEU A 420 8.37 0.17 -10.54
CA LEU A 420 8.49 -1.28 -10.64
C LEU A 420 9.69 -1.81 -9.85
N PHE A 421 10.86 -1.17 -9.93
CA PHE A 421 12.02 -1.54 -9.10
C PHE A 421 11.74 -1.37 -7.60
N MET A 422 11.06 -0.29 -7.22
CA MET A 422 10.64 -0.06 -5.84
C MET A 422 9.63 -1.12 -5.36
N ALA A 423 8.58 -1.39 -6.15
CA ALA A 423 7.55 -2.37 -5.80
C ALA A 423 8.10 -3.80 -5.73
N LEU A 424 8.91 -4.22 -6.70
CA LEU A 424 9.56 -5.54 -6.70
C LEU A 424 10.52 -5.67 -5.52
N GLY A 425 11.31 -4.63 -5.22
CA GLY A 425 12.20 -4.61 -4.07
C GLY A 425 11.44 -4.73 -2.75
N LEU A 426 10.35 -4.00 -2.58
CA LEU A 426 9.51 -4.08 -1.38
C LEU A 426 8.87 -5.47 -1.23
N VAL A 427 8.25 -5.99 -2.28
CA VAL A 427 7.62 -7.31 -2.25
C VAL A 427 8.63 -8.41 -1.95
N LEU A 428 9.83 -8.35 -2.54
CA LEU A 428 10.89 -9.32 -2.29
C LEU A 428 11.43 -9.24 -0.86
N LEU A 429 11.70 -8.04 -0.34
CA LEU A 429 12.16 -7.85 1.04
C LEU A 429 11.08 -8.26 2.06
N SER A 430 9.80 -7.98 1.77
CA SER A 430 8.68 -8.45 2.58
C SER A 430 8.52 -9.97 2.55
N ALA A 431 8.64 -10.59 1.38
CA ALA A 431 8.54 -12.05 1.23
C ALA A 431 9.69 -12.80 1.91
N LEU A 432 10.90 -12.21 1.96
CA LEU A 432 12.03 -12.72 2.73
C LEU A 432 11.90 -12.50 4.25
N GLY A 433 10.89 -11.76 4.70
CA GLY A 433 10.62 -11.47 6.11
C GLY A 433 11.33 -10.24 6.68
N PHE A 434 12.21 -9.57 5.92
CA PHE A 434 12.94 -8.37 6.37
C PHE A 434 12.00 -7.23 6.82
N LEU A 435 10.84 -7.12 6.18
CA LEU A 435 9.80 -6.12 6.51
C LEU A 435 8.67 -6.74 7.34
N ASN A 436 9.02 -7.43 8.42
CA ASN A 436 8.06 -7.97 9.39
C ASN A 436 7.26 -6.82 10.05
N PRO A 437 5.94 -6.98 10.35
CA PRO A 437 5.13 -5.98 11.06
C PRO A 437 5.74 -5.45 12.37
N SER A 438 6.61 -6.24 13.00
CA SER A 438 7.40 -5.84 14.17
C SER A 438 8.36 -4.66 13.90
N PHE A 439 8.81 -4.48 12.65
CA PHE A 439 9.53 -3.28 12.22
C PHE A 439 8.55 -2.18 11.80
N ARG A 440 8.01 -1.50 12.81
CA ARG A 440 7.01 -0.43 12.65
C ARG A 440 7.52 0.69 11.75
N GLY A 441 6.70 1.09 10.77
CA GLY A 441 7.07 2.10 9.76
C GLY A 441 8.16 1.66 8.77
N GLY A 442 8.68 0.44 8.89
CA GLY A 442 9.75 -0.08 8.05
C GLY A 442 9.36 -0.16 6.57
N PHE A 443 8.16 -0.66 6.28
CA PHE A 443 7.65 -0.78 4.91
C PHE A 443 7.66 0.57 4.15
N ILE A 444 7.17 1.64 4.80
CA ILE A 444 7.12 2.97 4.20
C ILE A 444 8.54 3.57 4.10
N SER A 445 9.34 3.46 5.16
CA SER A 445 10.73 3.98 5.19
C SER A 445 11.60 3.37 4.10
N VAL A 446 11.60 2.04 4.00
CA VAL A 446 12.36 1.30 2.98
C VAL A 446 11.78 1.57 1.60
N GLY A 447 10.47 1.73 1.46
CA GLY A 447 9.83 2.11 0.21
C GLY A 447 10.30 3.46 -0.32
N VAL A 448 10.36 4.49 0.53
CA VAL A 448 10.90 5.82 0.17
C VAL A 448 12.39 5.72 -0.20
N GLY A 449 13.17 4.96 0.57
CA GLY A 449 14.58 4.72 0.27
C GLY A 449 14.80 4.06 -1.10
N LEU A 450 14.10 2.94 -1.35
CA LEU A 450 14.14 2.24 -2.63
C LEU A 450 13.67 3.11 -3.78
N PHE A 451 12.65 3.95 -3.57
CA PHE A 451 12.19 4.91 -4.57
C PHE A 451 13.28 5.91 -4.96
N VAL A 452 14.04 6.43 -3.99
CA VAL A 452 15.16 7.36 -4.22
C VAL A 452 16.31 6.69 -4.99
N PHE A 453 16.68 5.45 -4.63
CA PHE A 453 17.73 4.73 -5.37
C PHE A 453 17.28 4.29 -6.76
N ALA A 454 16.00 3.94 -6.92
CA ALA A 454 15.43 3.55 -8.20
C ALA A 454 15.43 4.70 -9.24
N GLY A 455 15.69 5.95 -8.83
CA GLY A 455 15.88 7.08 -9.73
C GLY A 455 16.93 6.86 -10.82
N VAL A 456 17.99 6.09 -10.53
CA VAL A 456 19.02 5.75 -11.54
C VAL A 456 18.41 4.94 -12.69
N PHE A 457 17.57 3.95 -12.38
CA PHE A 457 16.88 3.14 -13.39
C PHE A 457 15.86 3.99 -14.17
N SER A 458 15.18 4.90 -13.48
CA SER A 458 14.24 5.86 -14.09
C SER A 458 14.90 6.65 -15.23
N GLY A 459 16.04 7.29 -14.92
CA GLY A 459 16.81 8.07 -15.89
C GLY A 459 17.36 7.21 -17.03
N TYR A 460 17.85 6.02 -16.72
CA TYR A 460 18.41 5.09 -17.70
C TYR A 460 17.39 4.67 -18.77
N PHE A 461 16.22 4.17 -18.35
CA PHE A 461 15.18 3.72 -19.28
C PHE A 461 14.54 4.88 -20.03
N SER A 462 14.25 6.00 -19.35
CA SER A 462 13.71 7.21 -19.99
C SER A 462 14.61 7.73 -21.09
N ALA A 463 15.91 7.92 -20.81
CA ALA A 463 16.85 8.47 -21.79
C ALA A 463 17.08 7.51 -22.97
N ARG A 464 17.00 6.21 -22.74
CA ARG A 464 17.14 5.18 -23.78
C ARG A 464 15.94 5.14 -24.73
N VAL A 465 14.73 5.20 -24.18
CA VAL A 465 13.49 5.28 -24.96
C VAL A 465 13.47 6.61 -25.74
N PHE A 466 13.84 7.71 -25.10
CA PHE A 466 13.91 9.03 -25.75
C PHE A 466 14.89 9.07 -26.93
N LYS A 467 16.07 8.45 -26.78
CA LYS A 467 17.04 8.31 -27.88
C LYS A 467 16.52 7.42 -29.02
N SER A 468 15.66 6.45 -28.70
CA SER A 468 15.02 5.58 -29.70
C SER A 468 13.93 6.28 -30.52
N PHE A 469 13.51 7.48 -30.09
CA PHE A 469 12.59 8.38 -30.80
C PHE A 469 13.32 9.54 -31.50
N ASP A 470 14.63 9.39 -31.76
CA ASP A 470 15.50 10.44 -32.33
C ASP A 470 15.59 11.74 -31.51
N GLY A 471 15.35 11.65 -30.19
CA GLY A 471 15.49 12.76 -29.26
C GLY A 471 16.96 13.19 -29.07
N LYS A 472 17.25 14.49 -29.22
CA LYS A 472 18.61 15.06 -29.09
C LYS A 472 18.92 15.59 -27.68
N ASP A 473 17.96 16.23 -27.03
CA ASP A 473 18.15 16.94 -25.75
C ASP A 473 17.93 16.04 -24.51
N TYR A 474 18.90 15.18 -24.19
CA TYR A 474 18.77 14.26 -23.05
C TYR A 474 18.62 14.96 -21.68
N ARG A 475 19.18 16.17 -21.52
CA ARG A 475 19.11 16.94 -20.27
C ARG A 475 17.69 17.39 -19.94
N LYS A 476 16.96 17.90 -20.95
CA LYS A 476 15.55 18.29 -20.79
C LYS A 476 14.69 17.08 -20.48
N ASN A 477 14.91 15.96 -21.17
CA ASN A 477 14.20 14.71 -20.90
C ASN A 477 14.44 14.20 -19.46
N ALA A 478 15.69 14.24 -18.99
CA ALA A 478 16.04 13.86 -17.62
C ALA A 478 15.35 14.77 -16.59
N MET A 479 15.29 16.07 -16.83
CA MET A 479 14.59 17.03 -15.96
C MET A 479 13.09 16.74 -15.88
N VAL A 480 12.43 16.50 -17.03
CA VAL A 480 11.01 16.14 -17.05
C VAL A 480 10.77 14.82 -16.32
N THR A 481 11.65 13.83 -16.50
CA THR A 481 11.56 12.53 -15.80
C THR A 481 11.68 12.69 -14.29
N ALA A 482 12.60 13.53 -13.82
CA ALA A 482 12.84 13.71 -12.39
C ALA A 482 11.75 14.54 -11.69
N LEU A 483 11.04 15.41 -12.42
CA LEU A 483 10.08 16.35 -11.84
C LEU A 483 8.61 15.97 -12.05
N LEU A 484 8.26 15.33 -13.17
CA LEU A 484 6.86 15.12 -13.56
C LEU A 484 6.10 14.27 -12.54
N PHE A 485 6.50 13.01 -12.35
CA PHE A 485 5.79 12.11 -11.46
C PHE A 485 5.98 12.48 -9.97
N PRO A 486 7.23 12.64 -9.46
CA PRO A 486 7.43 12.98 -8.04
C PRO A 486 6.82 14.35 -7.67
N GLY A 487 6.87 15.33 -8.58
CA GLY A 487 6.32 16.66 -8.33
C GLY A 487 4.79 16.68 -8.31
N LEU A 488 4.14 15.94 -9.21
CA LEU A 488 2.69 15.77 -9.17
C LEU A 488 2.24 15.04 -7.89
N MET A 489 2.96 13.99 -7.49
CA MET A 489 2.68 13.27 -6.24
C MET A 489 2.87 14.15 -5.01
N PHE A 490 3.98 14.88 -4.93
CA PHE A 490 4.24 15.81 -3.83
C PHE A 490 3.17 16.91 -3.77
N GLY A 491 2.79 17.49 -4.91
CA GLY A 491 1.73 18.50 -4.98
C GLY A 491 0.38 17.99 -4.48
N LEU A 492 -0.03 16.79 -4.89
CA LEU A 492 -1.27 16.17 -4.41
C LEU A 492 -1.24 15.87 -2.91
N VAL A 493 -0.14 15.27 -2.43
CA VAL A 493 0.04 14.98 -0.99
C VAL A 493 0.06 16.27 -0.18
N PHE A 494 0.70 17.33 -0.68
CA PHE A 494 0.73 18.63 -0.03
C PHE A 494 -0.67 19.25 0.10
N ILE A 495 -1.46 19.24 -0.99
CA ILE A 495 -2.85 19.73 -0.96
C ILE A 495 -3.67 18.96 0.06
N VAL A 496 -3.59 17.62 0.05
CA VAL A 496 -4.28 16.78 1.03
C VAL A 496 -3.84 17.12 2.45
N ASN A 497 -2.53 17.29 2.67
CA ASN A 497 -1.97 17.62 3.97
C ASN A 497 -2.49 18.94 4.54
N LEU A 498 -2.82 19.94 3.70
CA LEU A 498 -3.44 21.20 4.15
C LEU A 498 -4.81 20.97 4.79
N PHE A 499 -5.64 20.09 4.22
CA PHE A 499 -6.95 19.74 4.79
C PHE A 499 -6.81 18.95 6.09
N VAL A 500 -5.81 18.08 6.18
CA VAL A 500 -5.55 17.30 7.40
C VAL A 500 -5.02 18.20 8.53
N TRP A 501 -4.17 19.19 8.22
CA TRP A 501 -3.76 20.22 9.18
C TRP A 501 -4.93 21.07 9.68
N ALA A 502 -5.86 21.44 8.78
CA ALA A 502 -7.05 22.19 9.18
C ALA A 502 -7.93 21.45 10.20
N GLN A 503 -7.87 20.12 10.22
CA GLN A 503 -8.58 19.26 11.17
C GLN A 503 -7.76 18.88 12.41
N ALA A 504 -6.54 19.42 12.58
CA ALA A 504 -5.62 19.08 13.67
C ALA A 504 -5.41 17.56 13.87
N SER A 505 -5.41 16.80 12.77
CA SER A 505 -5.27 15.33 12.82
C SER A 505 -3.81 14.89 12.89
N SER A 506 -3.53 13.81 13.61
CA SER A 506 -2.17 13.23 13.75
C SER A 506 -1.63 12.62 12.45
N THR A 507 -2.53 12.33 11.49
CA THR A 507 -2.14 11.89 10.13
C THR A 507 -1.47 13.00 9.33
N ALA A 508 -1.52 14.25 9.81
CA ALA A 508 -0.85 15.35 9.14
C ALA A 508 0.67 15.18 9.23
N ILE A 509 1.32 15.28 8.08
CA ILE A 509 2.78 15.23 7.97
C ILE A 509 3.32 16.55 8.54
N PRO A 510 4.24 16.51 9.53
CA PRO A 510 4.87 17.71 10.06
C PRO A 510 5.62 18.48 8.97
N PHE A 511 5.68 19.80 9.09
CA PHE A 511 6.40 20.66 8.15
C PHE A 511 7.86 20.22 7.95
N GLY A 512 8.57 19.86 9.03
CA GLY A 512 9.95 19.39 8.95
C GLY A 512 10.12 18.12 8.08
N SER A 513 9.17 17.19 8.14
CA SER A 513 9.19 15.97 7.32
C SER A 513 8.90 16.26 5.85
N LEU A 514 8.02 17.23 5.55
CA LEU A 514 7.81 17.68 4.17
C LEU A 514 9.09 18.28 3.57
N VAL A 515 9.79 19.13 4.33
CA VAL A 515 11.09 19.68 3.90
C VAL A 515 12.11 18.56 3.67
N LEU A 516 12.19 17.58 4.57
CA LEU A 516 13.08 16.43 4.41
C LEU A 516 12.79 15.64 3.12
N ILE A 517 11.52 15.38 2.79
CA ILE A 517 11.13 14.69 1.56
C ILE A 517 11.51 15.50 0.32
N VAL A 518 11.35 16.83 0.36
CA VAL A 518 11.80 17.71 -0.73
C VAL A 518 13.31 17.69 -0.89
N VAL A 519 14.08 17.68 0.20
CA VAL A 519 15.54 17.55 0.16
C VAL A 519 15.96 16.20 -0.42
N LEU A 520 15.33 15.10 0.01
CA LEU A 520 15.57 13.77 -0.56
C LEU A 520 15.24 13.72 -2.05
N TRP A 521 14.18 14.40 -2.48
CA TRP A 521 13.80 14.48 -3.89
C TRP A 521 14.76 15.35 -4.73
N LEU A 522 15.03 16.59 -4.33
CA LEU A 522 15.79 17.53 -5.15
C LEU A 522 17.31 17.32 -5.05
N CYS A 523 17.83 16.98 -3.86
CA CYS A 523 19.27 16.85 -3.64
C CYS A 523 19.81 15.44 -3.93
N PHE A 524 18.99 14.40 -3.78
CA PHE A 524 19.43 13.02 -4.01
C PHE A 524 18.81 12.41 -5.27
N GLN A 525 17.49 12.34 -5.35
CA GLN A 525 16.80 11.69 -6.46
C GLN A 525 17.10 12.36 -7.81
N VAL A 526 17.02 13.70 -7.92
CA VAL A 526 17.25 14.40 -9.21
C VAL A 526 18.66 14.13 -9.77
N PRO A 527 19.78 14.29 -9.02
CA PRO A 527 21.11 13.91 -9.51
C PRO A 527 21.23 12.44 -9.93
N LEU A 528 20.62 11.52 -9.18
CA LEU A 528 20.62 10.09 -9.52
C LEU A 528 19.92 9.82 -10.86
N VAL A 529 18.79 10.48 -11.13
CA VAL A 529 18.09 10.41 -12.43
C VAL A 529 18.98 10.95 -13.56
N TYR A 530 19.68 12.06 -13.33
CA TYR A 530 20.63 12.61 -14.31
C TYR A 530 21.78 11.66 -14.60
N ALA A 531 22.34 11.01 -13.57
CA ALA A 531 23.40 10.01 -13.74
C ALA A 531 22.91 8.81 -14.57
N GLY A 532 21.73 8.29 -14.26
CA GLY A 532 21.07 7.24 -15.04
C GLY A 532 20.82 7.65 -16.49
N ALA A 533 20.32 8.87 -16.71
CA ALA A 533 20.04 9.41 -18.03
C ALA A 533 21.32 9.61 -18.86
N TYR A 534 22.39 10.09 -18.25
CA TYR A 534 23.71 10.19 -18.90
C TYR A 534 24.20 8.81 -19.36
N TYR A 535 24.13 7.81 -18.47
CA TYR A 535 24.54 6.44 -18.81
C TYR A 535 23.68 5.84 -19.93
N GLY A 536 22.35 6.01 -19.86
CA GLY A 536 21.40 5.51 -20.85
C GLY A 536 21.59 6.17 -22.23
N PHE A 537 21.76 7.49 -22.27
CA PHE A 537 21.86 8.24 -23.52
C PHE A 537 23.23 8.10 -24.19
N VAL A 538 24.31 8.32 -23.42
CA VAL A 538 25.67 8.43 -23.96
C VAL A 538 26.30 7.06 -24.15
N LYS A 539 26.23 6.18 -23.14
CA LYS A 539 26.96 4.90 -23.15
C LYS A 539 26.15 3.76 -23.75
N ALA A 540 24.88 3.62 -23.36
CA ALA A 540 24.06 2.48 -23.80
C ALA A 540 23.44 2.69 -25.19
N GLY A 541 23.16 3.94 -25.58
CA GLY A 541 22.54 4.26 -26.87
C GLY A 541 21.06 3.87 -26.95
N GLY A 542 20.38 4.33 -28.00
CA GLY A 542 18.99 3.98 -28.28
C GLY A 542 18.86 2.51 -28.68
N TRP A 543 17.65 1.97 -28.57
CA TRP A 543 17.37 0.64 -29.10
C TRP A 543 17.40 0.67 -30.64
N GLN A 544 18.12 -0.29 -31.23
CA GLN A 544 18.23 -0.41 -32.67
C GLN A 544 16.95 -1.08 -33.21
N HIS A 545 16.24 -0.34 -34.07
CA HIS A 545 15.04 -0.84 -34.76
C HIS A 545 15.44 -1.69 -35.96
N PRO A 546 14.78 -2.84 -36.20
CA PRO A 546 15.14 -3.77 -37.27
C PRO A 546 14.83 -3.24 -38.68
N THR A 547 13.80 -2.40 -38.83
CA THR A 547 13.38 -1.85 -40.11
C THR A 547 13.49 -0.33 -40.14
N ARG A 548 13.81 0.23 -41.32
CA ARG A 548 13.86 1.68 -41.55
C ARG A 548 12.48 2.20 -41.92
N THR A 549 12.14 3.38 -41.42
CA THR A 549 10.85 4.00 -41.69
C THR A 549 10.85 4.79 -42.99
N THR A 550 9.77 4.70 -43.75
CA THR A 550 9.53 5.55 -44.94
C THR A 550 9.13 6.97 -44.52
N THR A 551 9.33 7.94 -45.41
CA THR A 551 9.03 9.37 -45.13
C THR A 551 7.54 9.65 -45.08
N ILE A 552 6.75 9.03 -45.94
CA ILE A 552 5.29 9.23 -46.06
C ILE A 552 4.55 8.22 -45.18
N PRO A 553 3.68 8.65 -44.25
CA PRO A 553 2.86 7.74 -43.45
C PRO A 553 1.76 7.10 -44.29
N ARG A 554 1.55 5.78 -44.11
CA ARG A 554 0.37 5.08 -44.63
C ARG A 554 -0.92 5.63 -43.99
N GLN A 555 -1.98 5.73 -44.79
CA GLN A 555 -3.32 6.07 -44.30
C GLN A 555 -3.93 4.87 -43.55
N LEU A 556 -4.53 5.14 -42.38
CA LEU A 556 -5.18 4.10 -41.56
C LEU A 556 -6.58 3.79 -42.11
N PRO A 557 -6.96 2.51 -42.22
CA PRO A 557 -8.33 2.15 -42.60
C PRO A 557 -9.35 2.52 -41.51
N ASN A 558 -10.61 2.74 -41.91
CA ASN A 558 -11.70 2.99 -40.96
C ASN A 558 -12.11 1.68 -40.25
N HIS A 559 -11.99 1.66 -38.93
CA HIS A 559 -12.32 0.49 -38.11
C HIS A 559 -13.73 0.54 -37.50
N ALA A 560 -14.26 -0.63 -37.16
CA ALA A 560 -15.49 -0.77 -36.39
C ALA A 560 -15.38 -0.10 -35.01
N TRP A 561 -16.53 0.25 -34.41
CA TRP A 561 -16.59 1.06 -33.18
C TRP A 561 -15.89 0.42 -31.97
N TYR A 562 -15.87 -0.91 -31.86
CA TYR A 562 -15.22 -1.65 -30.78
C TYR A 562 -13.70 -1.77 -30.95
N SER A 563 -13.21 -1.61 -32.18
CA SER A 563 -11.77 -1.55 -32.50
C SER A 563 -11.21 -0.13 -32.38
N LYS A 564 -12.04 0.85 -32.00
CA LYS A 564 -11.56 2.19 -31.62
C LYS A 564 -10.69 2.07 -30.37
N SER A 565 -9.57 2.78 -30.38
CA SER A 565 -8.46 2.46 -29.49
C SER A 565 -8.77 2.65 -27.99
N MET A 566 -9.73 3.51 -27.61
CA MET A 566 -10.08 3.70 -26.19
C MET A 566 -11.01 2.60 -25.65
N GLN A 567 -11.98 2.13 -26.43
CA GLN A 567 -12.87 1.03 -26.05
C GLN A 567 -12.08 -0.28 -25.92
N ALA A 568 -11.17 -0.54 -26.87
CA ALA A 568 -10.29 -1.70 -26.84
C ALA A 568 -9.39 -1.71 -25.59
N VAL A 569 -8.82 -0.55 -25.23
CA VAL A 569 -8.02 -0.37 -24.02
C VAL A 569 -8.81 -0.73 -22.75
N LEU A 570 -10.05 -0.25 -22.62
CA LEU A 570 -10.88 -0.52 -21.44
C LEU A 570 -11.30 -1.99 -21.35
N LEU A 571 -11.68 -2.60 -22.48
CA LEU A 571 -12.06 -4.02 -22.51
C LEU A 571 -10.88 -4.93 -22.18
N ALA A 572 -9.70 -4.66 -22.72
CA ALA A 572 -8.48 -5.40 -22.42
C ALA A 572 -8.13 -5.34 -20.92
N GLY A 573 -8.37 -4.19 -20.27
CA GLY A 573 -8.10 -3.98 -18.85
C GLY A 573 -8.95 -4.79 -17.89
N LEU A 574 -10.09 -5.33 -18.35
CA LEU A 574 -10.99 -6.14 -17.53
C LEU A 574 -10.36 -7.49 -17.17
N ILE A 575 -9.51 -8.05 -18.05
CA ILE A 575 -8.86 -9.34 -17.84
C ILE A 575 -7.85 -9.27 -16.67
N PRO A 576 -6.85 -8.35 -16.66
CA PRO A 576 -5.96 -8.22 -15.50
C PRO A 576 -6.70 -7.86 -14.22
N PHE A 577 -7.79 -7.07 -14.29
CA PHE A 577 -8.64 -6.78 -13.14
C PHE A 577 -9.30 -8.03 -12.56
N ALA A 578 -9.88 -8.89 -13.41
CA ALA A 578 -10.49 -10.15 -12.98
C ALA A 578 -9.48 -11.09 -12.31
N VAL A 579 -8.24 -11.13 -12.81
CA VAL A 579 -7.14 -11.95 -12.25
C VAL A 579 -6.76 -11.54 -10.84
N ILE A 580 -6.82 -10.25 -10.49
CA ILE A 580 -6.45 -9.75 -9.17
C ILE A 580 -7.63 -9.47 -8.25
N PHE A 581 -8.86 -9.64 -8.74
CA PHE A 581 -10.07 -9.17 -8.06
C PHE A 581 -10.19 -9.65 -6.61
N ILE A 582 -9.98 -10.95 -6.36
CA ILE A 582 -10.13 -11.52 -5.01
C ILE A 582 -9.05 -10.99 -4.05
N GLU A 583 -7.81 -10.88 -4.50
CA GLU A 583 -6.72 -10.34 -3.68
C GLU A 583 -6.91 -8.83 -3.42
N LEU A 584 -7.46 -8.11 -4.40
CA LEU A 584 -7.86 -6.72 -4.21
C LEU A 584 -8.91 -6.59 -3.10
N LEU A 585 -9.87 -7.51 -2.96
CA LEU A 585 -10.83 -7.51 -1.84
C LEU A 585 -10.11 -7.55 -0.49
N PHE A 586 -9.14 -8.45 -0.33
CA PHE A 586 -8.39 -8.61 0.91
C PHE A 586 -7.51 -7.40 1.22
N VAL A 587 -6.88 -6.83 0.18
CA VAL A 587 -6.11 -5.58 0.32
C VAL A 587 -7.02 -4.43 0.75
N PHE A 588 -8.20 -4.28 0.13
CA PHE A 588 -9.17 -3.24 0.51
C PHE A 588 -9.74 -3.45 1.92
N GLN A 589 -10.01 -4.69 2.30
CA GLN A 589 -10.47 -5.02 3.66
C GLN A 589 -9.40 -4.66 4.70
N SER A 590 -8.13 -5.00 4.43
CA SER A 590 -7.03 -4.75 5.37
C SER A 590 -6.63 -3.26 5.44
N LEU A 591 -6.68 -2.54 4.33
CA LEU A 591 -6.30 -1.12 4.29
C LEU A 591 -7.41 -0.19 4.81
N TRP A 592 -8.68 -0.47 4.47
CA TRP A 592 -9.78 0.46 4.70
C TRP A 592 -10.79 0.04 5.76
N GLN A 593 -11.09 -1.26 5.91
CA GLN A 593 -12.09 -1.74 6.89
C GLN A 593 -11.46 -2.08 8.23
N ASN A 594 -10.35 -2.81 8.23
CA ASN A 594 -9.68 -3.28 9.44
C ASN A 594 -8.36 -2.54 9.63
N LYS A 595 -8.40 -1.27 10.06
CA LYS A 595 -7.17 -0.47 10.26
C LYS A 595 -6.21 -1.09 11.30
N SER A 596 -6.74 -1.96 12.15
CA SER A 596 -6.04 -2.76 13.16
C SER A 596 -5.45 -4.07 12.62
N GLY A 597 -5.90 -4.56 11.46
CA GLY A 597 -5.46 -5.81 10.86
C GLY A 597 -4.19 -5.60 10.04
N TYR A 598 -3.04 -5.97 10.59
CA TYR A 598 -1.80 -6.01 9.82
C TYR A 598 -1.92 -7.05 8.70
N TYR A 599 -1.85 -6.65 7.43
CA TYR A 599 -1.78 -7.61 6.32
C TYR A 599 -0.44 -8.37 6.41
N TYR A 600 -0.49 -9.65 6.80
CA TYR A 600 0.72 -10.46 7.02
C TYR A 600 0.99 -11.47 5.89
N MET A 601 0.12 -11.52 4.88
CA MET A 601 0.18 -12.47 3.77
C MET A 601 1.09 -12.00 2.62
N PHE A 602 2.26 -11.41 2.91
CA PHE A 602 3.17 -10.87 1.90
C PHE A 602 3.67 -11.92 0.88
N GLY A 603 3.75 -13.20 1.29
CA GLY A 603 4.08 -14.30 0.38
C GLY A 603 3.03 -14.51 -0.71
N PHE A 604 1.74 -14.46 -0.37
CA PHE A 604 0.65 -14.55 -1.34
C PHE A 604 0.66 -13.35 -2.29
N LEU A 605 0.85 -12.14 -1.74
CA LEU A 605 0.97 -10.92 -2.54
C LEU A 605 2.13 -11.01 -3.54
N ALA A 606 3.26 -11.63 -3.18
CA ALA A 606 4.39 -11.81 -4.08
C ALA A 606 4.05 -12.72 -5.27
N VAL A 607 3.40 -13.86 -5.02
CA VAL A 607 2.95 -14.78 -6.08
C VAL A 607 1.95 -14.10 -7.01
N VAL A 608 0.97 -13.40 -6.44
CA VAL A 608 -0.07 -12.68 -7.20
C VAL A 608 0.55 -11.55 -8.03
N SER A 609 1.56 -10.84 -7.49
CA SER A 609 2.29 -9.81 -8.23
C SER A 609 2.99 -10.40 -9.47
N VAL A 610 3.60 -11.58 -9.36
CA VAL A 610 4.21 -12.26 -10.52
C VAL A 610 3.17 -12.64 -11.56
N ILE A 611 2.04 -13.24 -11.14
CA ILE A 611 0.94 -13.61 -12.04
C ILE A 611 0.39 -12.37 -12.75
N LEU A 612 0.25 -11.25 -12.03
CA LEU A 612 -0.20 -9.98 -12.59
C LEU A 612 0.76 -9.47 -13.67
N VAL A 613 2.07 -9.47 -13.42
CA VAL A 613 3.08 -9.03 -14.42
C VAL A 613 2.96 -9.85 -15.71
N VAL A 614 2.85 -11.17 -15.58
CA VAL A 614 2.68 -12.08 -16.73
C VAL A 614 1.36 -11.79 -17.47
N THR A 615 0.26 -11.69 -16.74
CA THR A 615 -1.07 -11.43 -17.31
C THR A 615 -1.09 -10.11 -18.09
N ILE A 616 -0.51 -9.04 -17.54
CA ILE A 616 -0.43 -7.74 -18.24
C ILE A 616 0.41 -7.86 -19.51
N ALA A 617 1.54 -8.56 -19.45
CA ALA A 617 2.40 -8.76 -20.61
C ALA A 617 1.64 -9.51 -21.73
N GLU A 618 0.92 -10.58 -21.39
CA GLU A 618 0.15 -11.39 -22.34
C GLU A 618 -1.01 -10.63 -22.95
N VAL A 619 -1.84 -9.98 -22.12
CA VAL A 619 -2.98 -9.18 -22.60
C VAL A 619 -2.49 -8.08 -23.53
N THR A 620 -1.40 -7.40 -23.17
CA THR A 620 -0.83 -6.34 -24.02
C THR A 620 -0.32 -6.91 -25.35
N VAL A 621 0.39 -8.03 -25.35
CA VAL A 621 0.88 -8.67 -26.59
C VAL A 621 -0.28 -9.08 -27.50
N VAL A 622 -1.33 -9.71 -26.96
CA VAL A 622 -2.52 -10.11 -27.72
C VAL A 622 -3.21 -8.89 -28.34
N THR A 623 -3.47 -7.86 -27.55
CA THR A 623 -4.15 -6.64 -28.04
C THR A 623 -3.32 -5.92 -29.10
N ILE A 624 -2.01 -5.78 -28.91
CA ILE A 624 -1.14 -5.14 -29.90
C ILE A 624 -1.02 -5.99 -31.17
N TYR A 625 -0.97 -7.33 -31.08
CA TYR A 625 -0.99 -8.18 -32.25
C TYR A 625 -2.29 -8.00 -33.07
N ILE A 626 -3.45 -7.99 -32.41
CA ILE A 626 -4.73 -7.73 -33.08
C ILE A 626 -4.74 -6.34 -33.74
N GLN A 627 -4.20 -5.32 -33.06
CA GLN A 627 -4.08 -3.97 -33.60
C GLN A 627 -3.16 -3.90 -34.84
N LEU A 628 -2.06 -4.65 -34.85
CA LEU A 628 -1.16 -4.72 -36.01
C LEU A 628 -1.79 -5.51 -37.15
N CYS A 629 -2.54 -6.57 -36.87
CA CYS A 629 -3.33 -7.30 -37.87
C CYS A 629 -4.40 -6.41 -38.51
N SER A 630 -4.92 -5.42 -37.78
CA SER A 630 -5.83 -4.41 -38.32
C SER A 630 -5.09 -3.24 -39.00
N GLU A 631 -3.85 -3.42 -39.46
CA GLU A 631 -3.06 -2.40 -40.17
C GLU A 631 -2.83 -1.08 -39.41
N ASN A 632 -2.91 -1.08 -38.07
CA ASN A 632 -2.72 0.11 -37.26
C ASN A 632 -1.36 0.12 -36.56
N TYR A 633 -0.45 0.98 -37.03
CA TYR A 633 0.91 1.13 -36.49
C TYR A 633 1.02 2.03 -35.23
N HIS A 634 -0.07 2.63 -34.73
CA HIS A 634 -0.05 3.50 -33.53
C HIS A 634 -0.04 2.70 -32.22
N TRP A 635 0.88 1.75 -32.07
CA TRP A 635 0.91 0.82 -30.94
C TRP A 635 1.62 1.38 -29.69
N TRP A 636 2.48 2.41 -29.84
CA TRP A 636 3.30 2.94 -28.73
C TRP A 636 2.48 3.39 -27.51
N TRP A 637 1.56 4.34 -27.67
CA TRP A 637 0.69 4.80 -26.59
C TRP A 637 -0.36 3.76 -26.22
N GLN A 638 -0.82 2.97 -27.19
CA GLN A 638 -1.80 1.92 -26.95
C GLN A 638 -1.26 0.87 -26.00
N SER A 639 -0.02 0.39 -26.20
CA SER A 639 0.59 -0.59 -25.32
C SER A 639 0.71 -0.11 -23.87
N PHE A 640 0.99 1.18 -23.69
CA PHE A 640 1.03 1.79 -22.37
C PHE A 640 -0.36 1.89 -21.73
N PHE A 641 -1.37 2.34 -22.47
CA PHE A 641 -2.74 2.45 -21.96
C PHE A 641 -3.42 1.10 -21.72
N VAL A 642 -3.20 0.10 -22.59
CA VAL A 642 -3.69 -1.27 -22.41
C VAL A 642 -3.12 -1.89 -21.15
N GLY A 643 -1.81 -1.74 -20.88
CA GLY A 643 -1.23 -2.21 -19.63
C GLY A 643 -1.79 -1.48 -18.39
N GLY A 644 -2.03 -0.17 -18.52
CA GLY A 644 -2.53 0.70 -17.45
C GLY A 644 -4.05 0.65 -17.19
N SER A 645 -4.86 0.09 -18.10
CA SER A 645 -6.32 0.26 -18.07
C SER A 645 -7.03 -0.46 -16.94
N SER A 646 -6.41 -1.51 -16.38
CA SER A 646 -6.91 -2.18 -15.17
C SER A 646 -7.02 -1.22 -13.97
N ALA A 647 -6.25 -0.13 -13.94
CA ALA A 647 -6.36 0.91 -12.92
C ALA A 647 -7.74 1.59 -12.89
N VAL A 648 -8.37 1.76 -14.06
CA VAL A 648 -9.70 2.38 -14.18
C VAL A 648 -10.76 1.47 -13.55
N TRP A 649 -10.64 0.16 -13.76
CA TRP A 649 -11.53 -0.83 -13.15
C TRP A 649 -11.35 -0.91 -11.63
N ILE A 650 -10.12 -0.83 -11.14
CA ILE A 650 -9.83 -0.74 -9.70
C ILE A 650 -10.47 0.53 -9.10
N PHE A 651 -10.35 1.67 -9.77
CA PHE A 651 -10.98 2.90 -9.31
C PHE A 651 -12.51 2.81 -9.32
N ALA A 652 -13.12 2.25 -10.36
CA ALA A 652 -14.56 2.02 -10.40
C ALA A 652 -15.03 1.08 -9.27
N TYR A 653 -14.26 0.01 -9.00
CA TYR A 653 -14.50 -0.87 -7.87
C TYR A 653 -14.41 -0.12 -6.54
N SER A 654 -13.46 0.81 -6.37
CA SER A 654 -13.34 1.60 -5.15
C SER A 654 -14.54 2.50 -4.89
N VAL A 655 -15.18 3.03 -5.94
CA VAL A 655 -16.44 3.80 -5.83
C VAL A 655 -17.57 2.88 -5.36
N TRP A 656 -17.70 1.69 -5.95
CA TRP A 656 -18.67 0.71 -5.50
C TRP A 656 -18.42 0.30 -4.04
N TYR A 657 -17.18 0.05 -3.67
CA TYR A 657 -16.77 -0.32 -2.33
C TYR A 657 -17.10 0.78 -1.31
N TYR A 658 -16.83 2.04 -1.65
CA TYR A 658 -17.21 3.20 -0.83
C TYR A 658 -18.72 3.26 -0.58
N MET A 659 -19.54 3.05 -1.61
CA MET A 659 -21.00 3.19 -1.50
C MET A 659 -21.67 2.03 -0.75
N PHE A 660 -21.17 0.79 -0.92
CA PHE A 660 -21.87 -0.42 -0.45
C PHE A 660 -21.19 -1.16 0.70
N LYS A 661 -19.90 -0.90 0.96
CA LYS A 661 -19.11 -1.63 1.98
C LYS A 661 -18.50 -0.73 3.05
N LEU A 662 -18.29 0.55 2.76
CA LEU A 662 -17.67 1.49 3.68
C LEU A 662 -18.72 2.43 4.27
N HIS A 663 -18.82 2.45 5.60
CA HIS A 663 -19.67 3.40 6.33
C HIS A 663 -18.82 4.58 6.81
N ILE A 664 -18.18 5.30 5.87
CA ILE A 664 -17.36 6.47 6.21
C ILE A 664 -18.24 7.70 6.45
N THR A 665 -18.02 8.36 7.58
CA THR A 665 -18.68 9.63 7.93
C THR A 665 -17.71 10.82 7.75
N GLY A 666 -18.27 11.97 7.34
CA GLY A 666 -17.57 13.24 7.22
C GLY A 666 -16.89 13.50 5.87
N PHE A 667 -17.02 14.74 5.39
CA PHE A 667 -16.52 15.18 4.08
C PHE A 667 -15.01 14.98 3.90
N VAL A 668 -14.20 15.36 4.89
CA VAL A 668 -12.73 15.25 4.81
C VAL A 668 -12.31 13.78 4.71
N SER A 669 -12.95 12.88 5.49
CA SER A 669 -12.67 11.44 5.43
C SER A 669 -12.97 10.85 4.05
N SER A 670 -14.10 11.22 3.44
CA SER A 670 -14.46 10.79 2.08
C SER A 670 -13.48 11.31 1.03
N MET A 671 -13.09 12.58 1.14
CA MET A 671 -12.10 13.19 0.25
C MET A 671 -10.74 12.48 0.35
N LEU A 672 -10.27 12.18 1.57
CA LEU A 672 -9.02 11.44 1.80
C LEU A 672 -9.07 10.05 1.14
N PHE A 673 -10.18 9.33 1.29
CA PHE A 673 -10.36 8.01 0.67
C PHE A 673 -10.21 8.07 -0.86
N PHE A 674 -10.93 8.99 -1.53
CA PHE A 674 -10.88 9.09 -2.99
C PHE A 674 -9.53 9.57 -3.51
N ILE A 675 -8.89 10.55 -2.86
CA ILE A 675 -7.58 11.06 -3.31
C ILE A 675 -6.49 10.00 -3.10
N TYR A 676 -6.44 9.33 -1.95
CA TYR A 676 -5.45 8.27 -1.73
C TYR A 676 -5.66 7.08 -2.67
N THR A 677 -6.90 6.72 -2.95
CA THR A 677 -7.21 5.65 -3.91
C THR A 677 -6.86 6.06 -5.34
N LEU A 678 -7.11 7.31 -5.72
CA LEU A 678 -6.70 7.85 -7.03
C LEU A 678 -5.17 7.81 -7.19
N ILE A 679 -4.43 8.24 -6.16
CA ILE A 679 -2.95 8.16 -6.15
C ILE A 679 -2.50 6.70 -6.32
N ALA A 680 -3.07 5.77 -5.57
CA ALA A 680 -2.76 4.35 -5.69
C ALA A 680 -3.04 3.81 -7.10
N CYS A 681 -4.17 4.18 -7.71
CA CYS A 681 -4.53 3.79 -9.07
C CYS A 681 -3.57 4.40 -10.12
N CYS A 682 -3.14 5.65 -9.94
CA CYS A 682 -2.14 6.28 -10.82
C CYS A 682 -0.78 5.58 -10.73
N VAL A 683 -0.31 5.26 -9.52
CA VAL A 683 0.95 4.52 -9.30
C VAL A 683 0.87 3.13 -9.94
N TYR A 684 -0.22 2.41 -9.70
CA TYR A 684 -0.49 1.10 -10.28
C TYR A 684 -0.54 1.19 -11.82
N GLY A 685 -1.29 2.13 -12.39
CA GLY A 685 -1.43 2.30 -13.84
C GLY A 685 -0.12 2.67 -14.54
N LEU A 686 0.77 3.45 -13.90
CA LEU A 686 2.11 3.74 -14.43
C LEU A 686 3.01 2.50 -14.43
N LEU A 687 2.94 1.69 -13.36
CA LEU A 687 3.70 0.45 -13.24
C LEU A 687 3.26 -0.56 -14.30
N THR A 688 1.96 -0.84 -14.37
CA THR A 688 1.40 -1.83 -15.31
C THR A 688 1.46 -1.35 -16.76
N GLY A 689 1.28 -0.05 -17.01
CA GLY A 689 1.48 0.55 -18.33
C GLY A 689 2.91 0.44 -18.83
N THR A 690 3.91 0.56 -17.94
CA THR A 690 5.31 0.36 -18.30
C THR A 690 5.63 -1.09 -18.64
N ILE A 691 5.07 -2.05 -17.90
CA ILE A 691 5.18 -3.48 -18.22
C ILE A 691 4.57 -3.77 -19.59
N GLY A 692 3.37 -3.26 -19.84
CA GLY A 692 2.69 -3.39 -21.13
C GLY A 692 3.54 -2.84 -22.28
N PHE A 693 4.06 -1.62 -22.13
CA PHE A 693 4.93 -0.99 -23.12
C PHE A 693 6.21 -1.80 -23.41
N LEU A 694 6.93 -2.23 -22.37
CA LEU A 694 8.17 -3.00 -22.54
C LEU A 694 7.92 -4.37 -23.17
N SER A 695 6.82 -5.03 -22.81
CA SER A 695 6.42 -6.33 -23.36
C SER A 695 6.02 -6.21 -24.82
N ALA A 696 5.20 -5.21 -25.16
CA ALA A 696 4.84 -4.90 -26.54
C ALA A 696 6.08 -4.53 -27.37
N TYR A 697 6.98 -3.70 -26.83
CA TYR A 697 8.21 -3.33 -27.52
C TYR A 697 9.08 -4.55 -27.84
N ALA A 698 9.26 -5.45 -26.86
CA ALA A 698 10.02 -6.69 -27.05
C ALA A 698 9.36 -7.60 -28.11
N PHE A 699 8.04 -7.73 -28.06
CA PHE A 699 7.26 -8.50 -29.04
C PHE A 699 7.38 -7.94 -30.45
N VAL A 700 7.07 -6.65 -30.64
CA VAL A 700 7.14 -5.96 -31.93
C VAL A 700 8.55 -6.05 -32.52
N ARG A 701 9.58 -5.79 -31.72
CA ARG A 701 10.97 -5.94 -32.17
C ARG A 701 11.27 -7.36 -32.63
N ARG A 702 10.79 -8.38 -31.91
CA ARG A 702 11.03 -9.79 -32.25
C ARG A 702 10.34 -10.19 -33.56
N ILE A 703 9.06 -9.85 -33.74
CA ILE A 703 8.31 -10.21 -34.95
C ILE A 703 8.86 -9.52 -36.21
N TYR A 704 9.26 -8.24 -36.13
CA TYR A 704 9.79 -7.52 -37.29
C TYR A 704 11.29 -7.77 -37.53
N SER A 705 12.05 -8.22 -36.52
CA SER A 705 13.43 -8.70 -36.74
C SER A 705 13.49 -10.03 -37.48
N ALA A 706 12.42 -10.83 -37.43
CA ALA A 706 12.32 -12.08 -38.17
C ALA A 706 12.06 -11.84 -39.67
N ILE A 707 11.45 -10.71 -40.04
CA ILE A 707 11.23 -10.36 -41.44
C ILE A 707 12.56 -9.92 -42.05
N LYS A 708 13.16 -10.78 -42.88
CA LYS A 708 14.24 -10.38 -43.78
C LYS A 708 13.65 -9.58 -44.94
N VAL A 709 13.70 -8.25 -44.82
CA VAL A 709 13.45 -7.35 -45.94
C VAL A 709 14.80 -7.13 -46.61
N ASP A 710 15.08 -7.91 -47.66
CA ASP A 710 16.22 -7.68 -48.56
C ASP A 710 15.95 -6.51 -49.51
#